data_AF-A0A7K4UT42-F1
#
_entry.id   AF-A0A7K4UT42-F1
#
_cell.length_a   1.000
_cell.length_b   1.000
_cell.length_c   1.000
_cell.angle_alpha   90.00
_cell.angle_beta   90.00
_cell.angle_gamma   90.00
#
_symmetry.space_group_name_H-M   'P 1'
#
loop_
_entity.id
_entity.type
_entity.pdbx_description
1 polymer ?
#
loop_
_entity_poly.entity_id
_entity_poly.type
_entity_poly.pdbx_seq_one_letter_code
_entity_poly.pdbx_strand_id
1 'polypeptide(L)'
;CLGFPVSIFFIVINEFCERFSYYGMKAVLTLYFTRFLHWDDNFATAIYHTFVALCYLTPILGAIIADSWLGKFKTILYLSIVYAIGQTVLSVGSISDLTDRNQDGSPDNVAVNIALSMIGLILIALGTGGIKPCVSAFGGDQFEDDQEKQRSTFFSLFYLSINAGSLLSTLITPTLRASQCGIHTKQECYPLAFGVPAILMAVALVVFVIGSKMYKKVKPQGNVILEVSKCVGFAIKNRFRHRSKEFPKREHWLDWASEKYDKRLIAQTKMVLRVLFLYIPLPMFWAVFDQQGSRWTLQATAMNGDFGFQIQPDQMQIVNPILIVVMVPVVDSVIYPLIKKCKLNFTPLKKMTVGMFLGSMAFVAAALVQVQIDKTSPVFPAAGQSQIKLINLGAVPATVQFQPQLQTVDVAPNEATGYLTFETSKLQSLHITSGNVNETKPLGLRQGGRHTLPFKWSPTAINGNLTHDNITSKPTSGKSLVRFINNFPYTVNVTMDDTNFGPLDPLSVSNYSDVPKPDMIYIISISAPQMPYCGVVSKRFGYGGAYTISIDDCAGNELKIKYFEDMAPNTVHMAWQIPQYFLLTCAEVLFSVTGLEFSYSQAPSNMKAVLQAGWLLTVAVGNIIVIIVAGVSTIKQQWAEYVLFAALLLVVCIIFAIMASFYTYIDPNEIEAQFSKEEKEEDKKDQDGNEKGAEADSRM
;
A
#
# COMPACT_ATOMS: atom_id res chain seq x y z
N CYS A 1 27.22 -19.43 24.61
CA CYS A 1 27.12 -17.95 24.65
C CYS A 1 27.72 -17.39 23.37
N LEU A 2 26.93 -16.71 22.52
CA LEU A 2 27.29 -16.33 21.14
C LEU A 2 28.41 -15.26 20.99
N GLY A 3 29.10 -14.87 22.07
CA GLY A 3 30.24 -13.96 22.02
C GLY A 3 29.93 -12.55 21.49
N PHE A 4 28.68 -12.10 21.60
CA PHE A 4 28.28 -10.75 21.16
C PHE A 4 28.57 -9.70 22.22
N PRO A 5 28.96 -8.47 21.83
CA PRO A 5 28.86 -7.31 22.70
C PRO A 5 27.41 -7.14 23.16
N VAL A 6 27.19 -6.94 24.46
CA VAL A 6 25.84 -6.75 25.03
C VAL A 6 25.11 -5.55 24.39
N SER A 7 25.87 -4.57 23.88
CA SER A 7 25.34 -3.43 23.12
C SER A 7 24.51 -3.83 21.88
N ILE A 8 24.81 -4.97 21.25
CA ILE A 8 24.11 -5.43 20.04
C ILE A 8 22.63 -5.71 20.30
N PHE A 9 22.29 -6.26 21.47
CA PHE A 9 20.90 -6.60 21.81
C PHE A 9 20.00 -5.36 21.77
N PHE A 10 20.49 -4.21 22.22
CA PHE A 10 19.74 -2.95 22.18
C PHE A 10 19.48 -2.48 20.75
N ILE A 11 20.44 -2.68 19.84
CA ILE A 11 20.30 -2.31 18.42
C ILE A 11 19.30 -3.22 17.71
N VAL A 12 19.37 -4.54 17.95
CA VAL A 12 18.45 -5.51 17.34
C VAL A 12 17.01 -5.32 17.82
N ILE A 13 16.80 -5.08 19.12
CA ILE A 13 15.46 -4.77 19.65
C ILE A 13 14.93 -3.45 19.07
N ASN A 14 15.78 -2.42 18.98
CA ASN A 14 15.41 -1.16 18.34
C ASN A 14 14.98 -1.37 16.89
N GLU A 15 15.73 -2.16 16.11
CA GLU A 15 15.37 -2.48 14.72
C GLU A 15 14.04 -3.24 14.63
N PHE A 16 13.85 -4.25 15.48
CA PHE A 16 12.60 -5.01 15.51
C PHE A 16 11.38 -4.09 15.76
N CYS A 17 11.46 -3.25 16.80
CA CYS A 17 10.36 -2.34 17.15
C CYS A 17 10.11 -1.29 16.06
N GLU A 18 11.16 -0.74 15.45
CA GLU A 18 11.02 0.20 14.34
C GLU A 18 10.39 -0.45 13.12
N ARG A 19 10.80 -1.67 12.77
CA ARG A 19 10.25 -2.40 11.61
C ARG A 19 8.81 -2.80 11.83
N PHE A 20 8.47 -3.27 13.03
CA PHE A 20 7.08 -3.49 13.42
C PHE A 20 6.26 -2.21 13.23
N SER A 21 6.79 -1.11 13.74
CA SER A 21 6.11 0.18 13.72
C SER A 21 5.90 0.73 12.31
N TYR A 22 6.91 0.65 11.44
CA TYR A 22 6.84 1.08 10.04
C TYR A 22 5.86 0.24 9.23
N TYR A 23 6.00 -1.09 9.23
CA TYR A 23 5.17 -1.98 8.41
C TYR A 23 3.72 -2.04 8.91
N GLY A 24 3.49 -2.03 10.23
CA GLY A 24 2.14 -2.03 10.80
C GLY A 24 1.35 -0.78 10.42
N MET A 25 1.95 0.40 10.59
CA MET A 25 1.32 1.66 10.18
C MET A 25 1.12 1.73 8.66
N LYS A 26 2.14 1.34 7.87
CA LYS A 26 2.05 1.32 6.39
C LYS A 26 0.93 0.39 5.91
N ALA A 27 0.69 -0.74 6.56
CA ALA A 27 -0.31 -1.72 6.12
C ALA A 27 -1.75 -1.19 6.16
N VAL A 28 -2.09 -0.40 7.19
CA VAL A 28 -3.46 0.10 7.42
C VAL A 28 -3.75 1.46 6.76
N LEU A 29 -2.71 2.14 6.26
CA LEU A 29 -2.78 3.55 5.86
C LEU A 29 -3.74 3.83 4.70
N THR A 30 -3.80 2.95 3.69
CA THR A 30 -4.72 3.10 2.56
C THR A 30 -6.19 3.00 3.00
N LEU A 31 -6.49 2.13 3.96
CA LEU A 31 -7.85 2.01 4.51
C LEU A 31 -8.18 3.20 5.40
N TYR A 32 -7.21 3.74 6.14
CA TYR A 32 -7.41 4.97 6.90
C TYR A 32 -7.82 6.15 6.00
N PHE A 33 -7.13 6.34 4.87
CA PHE A 33 -7.46 7.41 3.93
C PHE A 33 -8.85 7.26 3.32
N THR A 34 -9.23 6.04 2.92
CA THR A 34 -10.51 5.79 2.24
C THR A 34 -11.70 5.71 3.19
N ARG A 35 -11.51 5.18 4.41
CA ARG A 35 -12.61 4.92 5.35
C ARG A 35 -12.78 5.98 6.42
N PHE A 36 -11.68 6.57 6.91
CA PHE A 36 -11.75 7.58 7.96
C PHE A 36 -11.69 9.00 7.40
N LEU A 37 -10.79 9.27 6.44
CA LEU A 37 -10.73 10.58 5.78
C LEU A 37 -11.67 10.71 4.57
N HIS A 38 -12.34 9.62 4.18
CA HIS A 38 -13.31 9.57 3.07
C HIS A 38 -12.75 10.07 1.73
N TRP A 39 -11.47 9.84 1.48
CA TRP A 39 -10.85 10.14 0.20
C TRP A 39 -11.15 9.06 -0.84
N ASP A 40 -11.20 9.46 -2.11
CA ASP A 40 -11.32 8.49 -3.20
C ASP A 40 -10.05 7.63 -3.33
N ASP A 41 -10.22 6.45 -3.93
CA ASP A 41 -9.17 5.45 -4.07
C ASP A 41 -7.90 5.98 -4.78
N ASN A 42 -8.05 6.90 -5.75
CA ASN A 42 -6.91 7.44 -6.49
C ASN A 42 -6.13 8.43 -5.63
N PHE A 43 -6.84 9.33 -4.94
CA PHE A 43 -6.20 10.29 -4.04
C PHE A 43 -5.53 9.59 -2.84
N ALA A 44 -6.21 8.61 -2.23
CA ALA A 44 -5.62 7.78 -1.18
C ALA A 44 -4.34 7.06 -1.65
N THR A 45 -4.37 6.47 -2.85
CA THR A 45 -3.20 5.82 -3.48
C THR A 45 -2.07 6.84 -3.70
N ALA A 46 -2.37 8.03 -4.22
CA ALA A 46 -1.37 9.07 -4.46
C ALA A 46 -0.68 9.54 -3.16
N ILE A 47 -1.44 9.77 -2.08
CA ILE A 47 -0.87 10.18 -0.79
C ILE A 47 -0.05 9.04 -0.17
N TYR A 48 -0.53 7.80 -0.26
CA TYR A 48 0.23 6.61 0.18
C TYR A 48 1.60 6.54 -0.49
N HIS A 49 1.64 6.63 -1.82
CA HIS A 49 2.90 6.58 -2.57
C HIS A 49 3.75 7.84 -2.37
N THR A 50 3.16 9.00 -2.10
CA THR A 50 3.89 10.21 -1.70
C THR A 50 4.63 9.98 -0.39
N PHE A 51 3.96 9.41 0.61
CA PHE A 51 4.57 9.06 1.89
C PHE A 51 5.71 8.05 1.71
N VAL A 52 5.51 6.99 0.93
CA VAL A 52 6.55 6.00 0.66
C VAL A 52 7.73 6.63 -0.09
N ALA A 53 7.47 7.45 -1.12
CA ALA A 53 8.52 8.16 -1.86
C ALA A 53 9.38 9.03 -0.92
N LEU A 54 8.75 9.78 -0.01
CA LEU A 54 9.47 10.57 0.99
C LEU A 54 10.32 9.69 1.91
N CYS A 55 9.79 8.57 2.41
CA CYS A 55 10.54 7.63 3.26
C CYS A 55 11.80 7.04 2.60
N TYR A 56 11.83 6.98 1.27
CA TYR A 56 12.97 6.46 0.49
C TYR A 56 13.85 7.56 -0.12
N LEU A 57 13.40 8.82 -0.08
CA LEU A 57 14.19 10.00 -0.49
C LEU A 57 14.98 10.60 0.68
N THR A 58 14.37 10.68 1.87
CA THR A 58 15.00 11.22 3.09
C THR A 58 16.21 10.44 3.64
N PRO A 59 16.49 9.17 3.29
CA PRO A 59 17.76 8.51 3.61
C PRO A 59 18.99 9.27 3.13
N ILE A 60 18.94 9.94 1.96
CA ILE A 60 20.06 10.75 1.47
C ILE A 60 20.38 11.87 2.47
N LEU A 61 19.33 12.53 2.99
CA LEU A 61 19.46 13.58 3.98
C LEU A 61 19.98 13.02 5.32
N GLY A 62 19.47 11.86 5.76
CA GLY A 62 19.95 11.18 6.97
C GLY A 62 21.44 10.83 6.91
N ALA A 63 21.89 10.27 5.78
CA ALA A 63 23.30 9.95 5.54
C ALA A 63 24.17 11.20 5.56
N ILE A 64 23.76 12.28 4.87
CA ILE A 64 24.50 13.55 4.88
C ILE A 64 24.64 14.13 6.30
N ILE A 65 23.57 14.09 7.10
CA ILE A 65 23.60 14.59 8.48
C ILE A 65 24.51 13.74 9.36
N ALA A 66 24.45 12.40 9.23
CA ALA A 66 25.29 11.49 10.00
C ALA A 66 26.78 11.63 9.66
N ASP A 67 27.12 11.67 8.38
CA ASP A 67 28.52 11.62 7.94
C ASP A 67 29.20 12.99 7.97
N SER A 68 28.44 14.09 7.83
CA SER A 68 29.02 15.44 7.80
C SER A 68 28.96 16.19 9.15
N TRP A 69 27.93 15.96 9.97
CA TRP A 69 27.63 16.88 11.09
C TRP A 69 27.46 16.21 12.45
N LEU A 70 26.47 15.32 12.60
CA LEU A 70 26.04 14.84 13.91
C LEU A 70 26.71 13.53 14.35
N GLY A 71 27.16 12.70 13.40
CA GLY A 71 27.57 11.32 13.65
C GLY A 71 26.36 10.37 13.76
N LYS A 72 26.55 9.10 13.38
CA LYS A 72 25.49 8.07 13.28
C LYS A 72 24.62 7.99 14.54
N PHE A 73 25.22 7.92 15.74
CA PHE A 73 24.48 7.79 17.00
C PHE A 73 23.50 8.96 17.25
N LYS A 74 23.95 10.21 17.09
CA LYS A 74 23.11 11.39 17.32
C LYS A 74 22.03 11.53 16.25
N THR A 75 22.36 11.20 14.99
CA THR A 75 21.39 11.17 13.90
C THR A 75 20.26 10.18 14.19
N ILE A 76 20.60 8.95 14.61
CA ILE A 76 19.60 7.94 15.00
C ILE A 76 18.76 8.47 16.16
N LEU A 77 19.38 9.02 17.20
CA LEU A 77 18.67 9.52 18.37
C LEU A 77 17.64 10.62 18.03
N TYR A 78 18.06 11.69 17.36
CA TYR A 78 17.18 12.82 17.08
C TYR A 78 16.09 12.48 16.06
N LEU A 79 16.42 11.72 15.02
CA LEU A 79 15.43 11.34 14.01
C LEU A 79 14.44 10.29 14.54
N SER A 80 14.85 9.42 15.46
CA SER A 80 13.92 8.54 16.19
C SER A 80 12.96 9.31 17.11
N ILE A 81 13.38 10.43 17.72
CA ILE A 81 12.47 11.31 18.46
C ILE A 81 11.43 11.94 17.52
N VAL A 82 11.88 12.48 16.39
CA VAL A 82 10.99 13.04 15.35
C VAL A 82 10.00 11.98 14.86
N TYR A 83 10.48 10.75 14.67
CA TYR A 83 9.64 9.62 14.29
C TYR A 83 8.57 9.32 15.36
N ALA A 84 8.95 9.18 16.63
CA ALA A 84 8.01 8.89 17.72
C ALA A 84 6.94 9.99 17.86
N ILE A 85 7.33 11.26 17.74
CA ILE A 85 6.40 12.39 17.71
C ILE A 85 5.44 12.27 16.52
N GLY A 86 5.96 12.01 15.31
CA GLY A 86 5.15 11.86 14.11
C GLY A 86 4.07 10.77 14.24
N GLN A 87 4.41 9.62 14.84
CA GLN A 87 3.42 8.56 15.08
C GLN A 87 2.41 8.90 16.16
N THR A 88 2.83 9.63 17.20
CA THR A 88 1.92 10.09 18.24
C THR A 88 0.92 11.09 17.65
N VAL A 89 1.39 12.03 16.83
CA VAL A 89 0.54 13.00 16.11
C VAL A 89 -0.43 12.29 15.15
N LEU A 90 0.02 11.27 14.42
CA LEU A 90 -0.85 10.49 13.54
C LEU A 90 -1.93 9.72 14.33
N SER A 91 -1.56 9.11 15.46
CA SER A 91 -2.52 8.40 16.33
C SER A 91 -3.57 9.35 16.91
N VAL A 92 -3.16 10.52 17.43
CA VAL A 92 -4.07 11.56 17.92
C VAL A 92 -4.96 12.10 16.79
N GLY A 93 -4.39 12.33 15.60
CA GLY A 93 -5.13 12.82 14.43
C GLY A 93 -6.12 11.81 13.84
N SER A 94 -6.13 10.57 14.33
CA SER A 94 -7.09 9.52 13.92
C SER A 94 -8.23 9.30 14.92
N ILE A 95 -8.31 10.13 15.98
CA ILE A 95 -9.39 10.08 16.97
C ILE A 95 -10.60 10.85 16.42
N SER A 96 -11.69 10.14 16.10
CA SER A 96 -12.97 10.72 15.67
C SER A 96 -13.50 11.77 16.66
N ASP A 97 -13.48 11.42 17.95
CA ASP A 97 -14.03 12.19 19.06
C ASP A 97 -13.30 13.52 19.30
N LEU A 98 -12.16 13.76 18.65
CA LEU A 98 -11.42 15.03 18.76
C LEU A 98 -12.21 16.21 18.18
N THR A 99 -13.00 15.95 17.15
CA THR A 99 -13.77 16.98 16.42
C THR A 99 -15.25 16.67 16.31
N ASP A 100 -15.70 15.51 16.77
CA ASP A 100 -17.12 15.13 16.84
C ASP A 100 -17.79 15.78 18.07
N ARG A 101 -18.36 16.98 17.88
CA ARG A 101 -19.11 17.69 18.93
C ARG A 101 -20.56 17.25 18.99
N ASN A 102 -21.10 16.73 17.89
CA ASN A 102 -22.50 16.32 17.77
C ASN A 102 -22.75 14.86 18.24
N GLN A 103 -21.69 14.11 18.54
CA GLN A 103 -21.67 12.73 19.01
C GLN A 103 -22.28 11.72 18.05
N ASP A 104 -22.30 12.01 16.75
CA ASP A 104 -22.80 11.10 15.71
C ASP A 104 -21.76 10.06 15.26
N GLY A 105 -20.53 10.16 15.77
CA GLY A 105 -19.39 9.33 15.43
C GLY A 105 -18.57 9.87 14.27
N SER A 106 -19.07 10.82 13.48
CA SER A 106 -18.32 11.40 12.37
C SER A 106 -17.61 12.70 12.81
N PRO A 107 -16.38 12.96 12.35
CA PRO A 107 -15.71 14.19 12.72
C PRO A 107 -16.38 15.41 12.07
N ASP A 108 -16.98 16.32 12.86
CA ASP A 108 -17.63 17.55 12.35
C ASP A 108 -16.66 18.44 11.53
N ASN A 109 -15.38 18.42 11.90
CA ASN A 109 -14.32 19.13 11.19
C ASN A 109 -13.16 18.19 10.84
N VAL A 110 -13.31 17.50 9.70
CA VAL A 110 -12.30 16.59 9.14
C VAL A 110 -10.96 17.30 8.83
N ALA A 111 -10.93 18.63 8.67
CA ALA A 111 -9.72 19.37 8.33
C ALA A 111 -8.62 19.26 9.40
N VAL A 112 -8.99 19.21 10.68
CA VAL A 112 -8.02 19.04 11.78
C VAL A 112 -7.38 17.65 11.72
N ASN A 113 -8.20 16.60 11.53
CA ASN A 113 -7.73 15.22 11.40
C ASN A 113 -6.79 15.08 10.19
N ILE A 114 -7.14 15.69 9.05
CA ILE A 114 -6.28 15.74 7.86
C ILE A 114 -4.95 16.44 8.18
N ALA A 115 -4.98 17.63 8.78
CA ALA A 115 -3.78 18.40 9.07
C ALA A 115 -2.82 17.64 10.00
N LEU A 116 -3.34 17.09 11.11
CA LEU A 116 -2.55 16.27 12.03
C LEU A 116 -2.00 15.02 11.34
N SER A 117 -2.80 14.33 10.54
CA SER A 117 -2.36 13.15 9.79
C SER A 117 -1.22 13.47 8.82
N MET A 118 -1.32 14.57 8.07
CA MET A 118 -0.27 14.97 7.11
C MET A 118 1.02 15.40 7.82
N ILE A 119 0.92 16.17 8.91
CA ILE A 119 2.07 16.52 9.74
C ILE A 119 2.73 15.26 10.29
N GLY A 120 1.93 14.34 10.84
CA GLY A 120 2.40 13.05 11.36
C GLY A 120 3.16 12.24 10.31
N LEU A 121 2.60 12.08 9.10
CA LEU A 121 3.24 11.34 8.00
C LEU A 121 4.54 11.98 7.51
N ILE A 122 4.62 13.31 7.44
CA ILE A 122 5.86 14.01 7.07
C ILE A 122 6.95 13.77 8.13
N LEU A 123 6.61 13.92 9.40
CA LEU A 123 7.54 13.67 10.51
C LEU A 123 8.01 12.20 10.53
N ILE A 124 7.09 11.26 10.31
CA ILE A 124 7.42 9.83 10.18
C ILE A 124 8.38 9.61 9.02
N ALA A 125 8.11 10.17 7.84
CA ALA A 125 8.94 9.98 6.65
C ALA A 125 10.36 10.55 6.83
N LEU A 126 10.50 11.69 7.52
CA LEU A 126 11.79 12.25 7.91
C LEU A 126 12.50 11.37 8.93
N GLY A 127 11.76 10.86 9.92
CA GLY A 127 12.25 9.97 10.96
C GLY A 127 12.78 8.64 10.42
N THR A 128 11.89 7.78 9.89
CA THR A 128 12.25 6.44 9.37
C THR A 128 13.29 6.52 8.26
N GLY A 129 13.11 7.41 7.28
CA GLY A 129 14.04 7.48 6.16
C GLY A 129 15.42 7.97 6.61
N GLY A 130 15.48 8.93 7.53
CA GLY A 130 16.74 9.45 8.03
C GLY A 130 17.54 8.47 8.90
N ILE A 131 16.87 7.56 9.63
CA ILE A 131 17.55 6.53 10.44
C ILE A 131 17.99 5.31 9.61
N LYS A 132 17.28 4.96 8.53
CA LYS A 132 17.56 3.78 7.69
C LYS A 132 19.03 3.59 7.30
N PRO A 133 19.76 4.60 6.78
CA PRO A 133 21.16 4.40 6.39
C PRO A 133 22.11 4.32 7.59
N CYS A 134 21.67 4.74 8.78
CA CYS A 134 22.52 4.89 9.95
C CYS A 134 22.52 3.65 10.84
N VAL A 135 21.37 2.99 11.05
CA VAL A 135 21.23 1.94 12.08
C VAL A 135 22.04 0.69 11.75
N SER A 136 21.95 0.18 10.52
CA SER A 136 22.70 -1.01 10.10
C SER A 136 24.22 -0.77 10.10
N ALA A 137 24.64 0.40 9.63
CA ALA A 137 26.04 0.83 9.67
C ALA A 137 26.54 0.99 11.13
N PHE A 138 25.74 1.60 12.00
CA PHE A 138 26.09 1.78 13.42
C PHE A 138 26.19 0.45 14.16
N GLY A 139 25.32 -0.52 13.85
CA GLY A 139 25.40 -1.88 14.38
C GLY A 139 26.66 -2.62 13.92
N GLY A 140 27.04 -2.45 12.64
CA GLY A 140 28.30 -2.99 12.11
C GLY A 140 29.55 -2.42 12.79
N ASP A 141 29.53 -1.12 13.13
CA ASP A 141 30.64 -0.43 13.81
C ASP A 141 30.91 -0.92 15.24
N GLN A 142 30.04 -1.77 15.81
CA GLN A 142 30.21 -2.29 17.17
C GLN A 142 31.19 -3.48 17.26
N PHE A 143 31.63 -3.99 16.12
CA PHE A 143 32.57 -5.10 16.02
C PHE A 143 33.97 -4.58 15.67
N GLU A 144 35.00 -5.23 16.20
CA GLU A 144 36.39 -4.99 15.79
C GLU A 144 36.70 -5.75 14.48
N ASP A 145 37.80 -5.40 13.81
CA ASP A 145 38.14 -5.94 12.48
C ASP A 145 38.41 -7.45 12.49
N ASP A 146 38.83 -8.01 13.62
CA ASP A 146 39.06 -9.45 13.82
C ASP A 146 37.76 -10.25 14.03
N GLN A 147 36.63 -9.58 14.23
CA GLN A 147 35.33 -10.17 14.59
C GLN A 147 34.40 -10.43 13.38
N GLU A 148 34.95 -10.80 12.22
CA GLU A 148 34.18 -10.93 10.99
C GLU A 148 33.01 -11.92 11.08
N LYS A 149 33.22 -13.08 11.72
CA LYS A 149 32.20 -14.12 11.89
C LYS A 149 31.03 -13.65 12.76
N GLN A 150 31.32 -12.91 13.83
CA GLN A 150 30.30 -12.34 14.71
C GLN A 150 29.52 -11.24 13.98
N ARG A 151 30.21 -10.38 13.24
CA ARG A 151 29.60 -9.33 12.40
C ARG A 151 28.65 -9.90 11.34
N SER A 152 29.03 -10.99 10.67
CA SER A 152 28.17 -11.69 9.72
C SER A 152 26.91 -12.25 10.41
N THR A 153 27.07 -12.90 11.56
CA THR A 153 25.94 -13.43 12.35
C THR A 153 25.01 -12.32 12.82
N PHE A 154 25.53 -11.15 13.19
CA PHE A 154 24.73 -9.96 13.51
C PHE A 154 23.83 -9.54 12.35
N PHE A 155 24.36 -9.47 11.12
CA PHE A 155 23.55 -9.12 9.95
C PHE A 155 22.46 -10.16 9.67
N SER A 156 22.72 -11.44 9.92
CA SER A 156 21.67 -12.47 9.85
C SER A 156 20.57 -12.27 10.90
N LEU A 157 20.95 -11.95 12.15
CA LEU A 157 19.98 -11.61 13.21
C LEU A 157 19.18 -10.34 12.90
N PHE A 158 19.84 -9.33 12.32
CA PHE A 158 19.22 -8.09 11.88
C PHE A 158 18.18 -8.37 10.79
N TYR A 159 18.52 -9.18 9.79
CA TYR A 159 17.58 -9.61 8.75
C TYR A 159 16.40 -10.41 9.32
N LEU A 160 16.65 -11.28 10.31
CA LEU A 160 15.58 -11.99 11.01
C LEU A 160 14.64 -11.02 11.74
N SER A 161 15.18 -10.01 12.43
CA SER A 161 14.36 -9.01 13.12
C SER A 161 13.48 -8.18 12.18
N ILE A 162 13.98 -7.84 10.98
CA ILE A 162 13.20 -7.14 9.96
C ILE A 162 11.99 -7.96 9.53
N ASN A 163 12.21 -9.22 9.16
CA ASN A 163 11.15 -10.10 8.69
C ASN A 163 10.16 -10.43 9.80
N ALA A 164 10.63 -10.67 11.03
CA ALA A 164 9.78 -10.91 12.18
C ALA A 164 8.91 -9.67 12.51
N GLY A 165 9.49 -8.47 12.50
CA GLY A 165 8.76 -7.22 12.72
C GLY A 165 7.70 -6.98 11.65
N SER A 166 8.04 -7.19 10.36
CA SER A 166 7.09 -7.06 9.24
C SER A 166 5.95 -8.08 9.32
N LEU A 167 6.26 -9.36 9.57
CA LEU A 167 5.27 -10.42 9.70
C LEU A 167 4.29 -10.16 10.86
N LEU A 168 4.81 -9.84 12.05
CA LEU A 168 3.97 -9.63 13.23
C LEU A 168 3.12 -8.37 13.12
N SER A 169 3.67 -7.29 12.56
CA SER A 169 2.92 -6.04 12.42
C SER A 169 1.80 -6.12 11.39
N THR A 170 2.03 -6.81 10.27
CA THR A 170 1.00 -7.04 9.24
C THR A 170 -0.10 -7.99 9.70
N LEU A 171 0.13 -8.78 10.75
CA LEU A 171 -0.91 -9.56 11.42
C LEU A 171 -1.65 -8.74 12.48
N ILE A 172 -0.91 -8.14 13.41
CA ILE A 172 -1.46 -7.54 14.64
C ILE A 172 -2.12 -6.20 14.35
N THR A 173 -1.46 -5.29 13.62
CA THR A 173 -1.97 -3.92 13.45
C THR A 173 -3.34 -3.86 12.75
N PRO A 174 -3.59 -4.62 11.66
CA PRO A 174 -4.93 -4.73 11.08
C PRO A 174 -6.00 -5.29 12.03
N THR A 175 -5.66 -6.23 12.93
CA THR A 175 -6.62 -6.73 13.93
C THR A 175 -6.98 -5.65 14.97
N LEU A 176 -6.01 -4.81 15.34
CA LEU A 176 -6.26 -3.66 16.21
C LEU A 176 -7.15 -2.63 15.51
N ARG A 177 -6.92 -2.35 14.22
CA ARG A 177 -7.78 -1.49 13.40
C ARG A 177 -9.21 -2.02 13.32
N ALA A 178 -9.38 -3.32 13.08
CA ALA A 178 -10.69 -3.95 12.94
C ALA A 178 -11.48 -4.04 14.27
N SER A 179 -10.82 -3.81 15.40
CA SER A 179 -11.48 -3.71 16.70
C SER A 179 -12.32 -2.43 16.79
N GLN A 180 -13.39 -2.46 17.61
CA GLN A 180 -14.24 -1.29 17.83
C GLN A 180 -13.74 -0.46 19.01
N CYS A 181 -13.51 0.83 18.81
CA CYS A 181 -13.21 1.78 19.88
C CYS A 181 -13.91 3.13 19.65
N GLY A 182 -13.81 4.01 20.65
CA GLY A 182 -14.54 5.29 20.70
C GLY A 182 -15.24 5.45 22.05
N ILE A 183 -15.32 6.70 22.53
CA ILE A 183 -15.88 7.04 23.84
C ILE A 183 -17.40 7.11 23.75
N HIS A 184 -17.92 7.81 22.75
CA HIS A 184 -19.36 8.00 22.54
C HIS A 184 -19.94 7.05 21.49
N THR A 185 -19.21 6.81 20.40
CA THR A 185 -19.67 6.04 19.24
C THR A 185 -18.62 4.98 18.89
N LYS A 186 -19.05 3.74 18.62
CA LYS A 186 -18.13 2.63 18.32
C LYS A 186 -17.73 2.64 16.84
N GLN A 187 -16.45 2.81 16.55
CA GLN A 187 -15.88 2.85 15.20
C GLN A 187 -14.65 1.94 15.05
N GLU A 188 -14.19 1.74 13.81
CA GLU A 188 -12.89 1.07 13.54
C GLU A 188 -11.75 1.83 14.24
N CYS A 189 -10.90 1.10 14.96
CA CYS A 189 -9.95 1.69 15.89
C CYS A 189 -8.60 2.07 15.26
N TYR A 190 -8.59 3.10 14.41
CA TYR A 190 -7.35 3.69 13.90
C TYR A 190 -6.44 4.28 15.00
N PRO A 191 -6.94 4.93 16.06
CA PRO A 191 -6.09 5.43 17.15
C PRO A 191 -5.23 4.35 17.78
N LEU A 192 -5.80 3.16 18.02
CA LEU A 192 -5.06 2.01 18.56
C LEU A 192 -4.10 1.41 17.53
N ALA A 193 -4.55 1.28 16.28
CA ALA A 193 -3.73 0.76 15.19
C ALA A 193 -2.47 1.61 14.94
N PHE A 194 -2.54 2.94 15.10
CA PHE A 194 -1.38 3.84 15.02
C PHE A 194 -0.67 4.05 16.36
N GLY A 195 -1.39 3.95 17.48
CA GLY A 195 -0.88 4.18 18.83
C GLY A 195 0.04 3.07 19.33
N VAL A 196 -0.27 1.80 19.02
CA VAL A 196 0.61 0.67 19.37
C VAL A 196 1.99 0.79 18.67
N PRO A 197 2.06 1.04 17.35
CA PRO A 197 3.31 1.42 16.68
C PRO A 197 4.05 2.60 17.35
N ALA A 198 3.32 3.65 17.77
CA ALA A 198 3.90 4.81 18.43
C ALA A 198 4.57 4.45 19.77
N ILE A 199 3.89 3.64 20.58
CA ILE A 199 4.42 3.13 21.86
C ILE A 199 5.65 2.26 21.60
N LEU A 200 5.59 1.33 20.64
CA LEU A 200 6.73 0.49 20.27
C LEU A 200 7.93 1.34 19.81
N MET A 201 7.70 2.40 19.04
CA MET A 201 8.77 3.31 18.60
C MET A 201 9.37 4.09 19.78
N ALA A 202 8.56 4.54 20.73
CA ALA A 202 9.05 5.16 21.96
C ALA A 202 9.87 4.18 22.81
N VAL A 203 9.43 2.92 22.92
CA VAL A 203 10.17 1.85 23.58
C VAL A 203 11.50 1.59 22.86
N ALA A 204 11.51 1.54 21.52
CA ALA A 204 12.72 1.39 20.71
C ALA A 204 13.75 2.47 21.05
N LEU A 205 13.30 3.73 21.10
CA LEU A 205 14.12 4.88 21.47
C LEU A 205 14.69 4.74 22.88
N VAL A 206 13.88 4.38 23.88
CA VAL A 206 14.33 4.19 25.26
C VAL A 206 15.38 3.08 25.35
N VAL A 207 15.13 1.94 24.72
CA VAL A 207 16.06 0.80 24.65
C VAL A 207 17.38 1.24 24.00
N PHE A 208 17.32 1.97 22.89
CA PHE A 208 18.50 2.48 22.21
C PHE A 208 19.32 3.42 23.11
N VAL A 209 18.66 4.32 23.85
CA VAL A 209 19.30 5.27 24.78
C VAL A 209 19.94 4.56 25.98
N ILE A 210 19.32 3.50 26.52
CA ILE A 210 19.89 2.72 27.63
C ILE A 210 21.26 2.14 27.22
N GLY A 211 21.39 1.63 25.99
CA GLY A 211 22.65 1.13 25.45
C GLY A 211 23.72 2.20 25.18
N SER A 212 23.42 3.50 25.33
CA SER A 212 24.27 4.61 24.88
C SER A 212 25.68 4.65 25.47
N LYS A 213 25.89 4.14 26.69
CA LYS A 213 27.20 4.06 27.34
C LYS A 213 28.05 2.90 26.83
N MET A 214 27.42 1.93 26.16
CA MET A 214 28.05 0.69 25.70
C MET A 214 28.40 0.72 24.21
N TYR A 215 27.93 1.73 23.47
CA TYR A 215 28.19 1.82 22.04
C TYR A 215 29.57 2.42 21.73
N LYS A 216 30.24 1.85 20.72
CA LYS A 216 31.36 2.46 20.03
C LYS A 216 30.82 3.57 19.12
N LYS A 217 31.19 4.82 19.41
CA LYS A 217 30.73 6.02 18.69
C LYS A 217 31.86 6.55 17.82
N VAL A 218 31.87 6.14 16.55
CA VAL A 218 32.85 6.58 15.56
C VAL A 218 32.61 8.04 15.19
N LYS A 219 33.69 8.82 15.01
CA LYS A 219 33.60 10.21 14.54
C LYS A 219 33.14 10.26 13.08
N PRO A 220 32.43 11.32 12.64
CA PRO A 220 32.04 11.46 11.25
C PRO A 220 33.27 11.43 10.33
N GLN A 221 33.30 10.50 9.38
CA GLN A 221 34.28 10.45 8.30
C GLN A 221 33.59 11.09 7.09
N GLY A 222 34.27 12.01 6.41
CA GLY A 222 33.67 12.93 5.42
C GLY A 222 32.73 12.30 4.39
N ASN A 223 31.91 13.16 3.77
CA ASN A 223 30.79 12.71 2.96
C ASN A 223 31.20 12.29 1.54
N VAL A 224 31.35 10.97 1.35
CA VAL A 224 31.70 10.36 0.06
C VAL A 224 30.68 10.71 -1.05
N ILE A 225 29.37 10.79 -0.73
CA ILE A 225 28.35 11.18 -1.71
C ILE A 225 28.60 12.61 -2.22
N LEU A 226 28.96 13.53 -1.31
CA LEU A 226 29.26 14.91 -1.66
C LEU A 226 30.55 15.02 -2.47
N GLU A 227 31.59 14.25 -2.14
CA GLU A 227 32.84 14.21 -2.89
C GLU A 227 32.64 13.70 -4.32
N VAL A 228 31.93 12.58 -4.48
CA VAL A 228 31.56 12.03 -5.79
C VAL A 228 30.75 13.04 -6.60
N SER A 229 29.76 13.69 -5.97
CA SER A 229 28.91 14.70 -6.64
C SER A 229 29.72 15.92 -7.09
N LYS A 230 30.66 16.40 -6.28
CA LYS A 230 31.57 17.51 -6.63
C LYS A 230 32.55 17.12 -7.74
N CYS A 231 33.09 15.91 -7.70
CA CYS A 231 33.98 15.38 -8.74
C CYS A 231 33.26 15.32 -10.10
N VAL A 232 32.04 14.77 -10.13
CA VAL A 232 31.19 14.73 -11.34
C VAL A 232 30.85 16.14 -11.83
N GLY A 233 30.39 17.02 -10.93
CA GLY A 233 30.05 18.41 -11.28
C GLY A 233 31.24 19.19 -11.82
N PHE A 234 32.43 19.01 -11.24
CA PHE A 234 33.67 19.61 -11.73
C PHE A 234 34.05 19.07 -13.11
N ALA A 235 34.01 17.74 -13.33
CA ALA A 235 34.29 17.14 -14.62
C ALA A 235 33.36 17.68 -15.72
N ILE A 236 32.05 17.80 -15.44
CA ILE A 236 31.06 18.35 -16.38
C ILE A 236 31.37 19.83 -16.68
N LYS A 237 31.57 20.65 -15.64
CA LYS A 237 31.90 22.07 -15.80
C LYS A 237 33.18 22.25 -16.62
N ASN A 238 34.21 21.46 -16.34
CA ASN A 238 35.50 21.55 -17.00
C ASN A 238 35.43 21.09 -18.46
N ARG A 239 34.63 20.05 -18.75
CA ARG A 239 34.32 19.60 -20.12
C ARG A 239 33.62 20.69 -20.94
N PHE A 240 32.67 21.42 -20.35
CA PHE A 240 31.99 22.51 -21.05
C PHE A 240 32.91 23.72 -21.26
N ARG A 241 33.80 24.02 -20.30
CA ARG A 241 34.75 25.14 -20.39
C ARG A 241 35.85 24.91 -21.45
N HIS A 242 36.28 23.66 -21.62
CA HIS A 242 37.35 23.28 -22.56
C HIS A 242 36.83 22.58 -23.82
N ARG A 243 35.61 22.90 -24.27
CA ARG A 243 34.98 22.31 -25.47
C ARG A 243 35.61 22.76 -26.82
N SER A 244 36.62 23.64 -26.78
CA SER A 244 37.40 24.08 -27.95
C SER A 244 38.18 22.92 -28.58
N LYS A 245 38.44 22.99 -29.90
CA LYS A 245 39.29 22.03 -30.63
C LYS A 245 40.76 22.04 -30.19
N GLU A 246 41.18 23.00 -29.36
CA GLU A 246 42.56 23.15 -28.88
C GLU A 246 42.97 22.15 -27.80
N PHE A 247 42.01 21.52 -27.11
CA PHE A 247 42.32 20.56 -26.04
C PHE A 247 42.26 19.11 -26.54
N PRO A 248 43.25 18.25 -26.19
CA PRO A 248 43.24 16.85 -26.58
C PRO A 248 42.02 16.12 -26.01
N LYS A 249 41.40 15.27 -26.81
CA LYS A 249 40.26 14.43 -26.37
C LYS A 249 40.76 13.44 -25.32
N ARG A 250 40.11 13.42 -24.15
CA ARG A 250 40.34 12.40 -23.11
C ARG A 250 39.51 11.14 -23.41
N GLU A 251 39.98 9.97 -22.98
CA GLU A 251 39.32 8.68 -23.21
C GLU A 251 37.94 8.59 -22.55
N HIS A 252 37.79 9.10 -21.32
CA HIS A 252 36.51 9.19 -20.63
C HIS A 252 36.20 10.64 -20.22
N TRP A 253 34.93 11.03 -20.25
CA TRP A 253 34.51 12.40 -19.91
C TRP A 253 34.74 12.77 -18.44
N LEU A 254 34.90 11.78 -17.56
CA LEU A 254 35.22 12.02 -16.14
C LEU A 254 36.70 12.37 -15.92
N ASP A 255 37.57 12.11 -16.89
CA ASP A 255 39.01 12.41 -16.76
C ASP A 255 39.29 13.91 -16.73
N TRP A 256 38.32 14.74 -17.11
CA TRP A 256 38.37 16.19 -16.92
C TRP A 256 38.43 16.63 -15.45
N ALA A 257 38.22 15.71 -14.51
CA ALA A 257 38.43 15.95 -13.08
C ALA A 257 39.89 15.77 -12.62
N SER A 258 40.79 15.23 -13.45
CA SER A 258 42.17 14.90 -13.03
C SER A 258 43.03 16.10 -12.63
N GLU A 259 42.58 17.31 -12.96
CA GLU A 259 43.26 18.56 -12.57
C GLU A 259 43.09 18.88 -11.08
N LYS A 260 42.06 18.31 -10.44
CA LYS A 260 41.70 18.62 -9.05
C LYS A 260 41.53 17.39 -8.16
N TYR A 261 41.21 16.24 -8.74
CA TYR A 261 40.87 15.03 -7.99
C TYR A 261 41.80 13.89 -8.34
N ASP A 262 42.07 13.04 -7.35
CA ASP A 262 42.96 11.89 -7.47
C ASP A 262 42.45 10.89 -8.52
N LYS A 263 43.40 10.28 -9.26
CA LYS A 263 43.09 9.28 -10.29
C LYS A 263 42.27 8.11 -9.72
N ARG A 264 42.57 7.69 -8.48
CA ARG A 264 41.83 6.65 -7.75
C ARG A 264 40.35 7.02 -7.56
N LEU A 265 40.07 8.23 -7.06
CA LEU A 265 38.70 8.71 -6.86
C LEU A 265 37.93 8.79 -8.19
N ILE A 266 38.59 9.23 -9.26
CA ILE A 266 38.01 9.28 -10.60
C ILE A 266 37.67 7.87 -11.10
N ALA A 267 38.58 6.89 -10.96
CA ALA A 267 38.35 5.52 -11.36
C ALA A 267 37.19 4.87 -10.58
N GLN A 268 37.18 5.02 -9.25
CA GLN A 268 36.10 4.55 -8.38
C GLN A 268 34.76 5.20 -8.76
N THR A 269 34.76 6.49 -9.08
CA THR A 269 33.56 7.21 -9.53
C THR A 269 33.06 6.70 -10.88
N LYS A 270 33.95 6.36 -11.84
CA LYS A 270 33.56 5.73 -13.11
C LYS A 270 32.82 4.41 -12.87
N MET A 271 33.28 3.60 -11.93
CA MET A 271 32.63 2.32 -11.59
C MET A 271 31.22 2.53 -11.02
N VAL A 272 31.08 3.43 -10.04
CA VAL A 272 29.78 3.78 -9.45
C VAL A 272 28.81 4.29 -10.52
N LEU A 273 29.25 5.18 -11.41
CA LEU A 273 28.41 5.72 -12.48
C LEU A 273 27.96 4.64 -13.47
N ARG A 274 28.78 3.62 -13.76
CA ARG A 274 28.38 2.47 -14.59
C ARG A 274 27.23 1.68 -13.95
N VAL A 275 27.27 1.47 -12.63
CA VAL A 275 26.19 0.78 -11.90
C VAL A 275 24.95 1.67 -11.81
N LEU A 276 25.10 2.96 -11.49
CA LEU A 276 23.98 3.91 -11.44
C LEU A 276 23.28 4.07 -12.81
N PHE A 277 24.00 3.91 -13.92
CA PHE A 277 23.38 3.88 -15.24
C PHE A 277 22.44 2.67 -15.41
N LEU A 278 22.80 1.50 -14.87
CA LEU A 278 21.90 0.33 -14.83
C LEU A 278 20.72 0.52 -13.88
N TYR A 279 20.77 1.49 -12.97
CA TYR A 279 19.65 1.77 -12.06
C TYR A 279 18.49 2.50 -12.71
N ILE A 280 18.71 3.18 -13.85
CA ILE A 280 17.70 4.01 -14.53
C ILE A 280 16.38 3.27 -14.78
N PRO A 281 16.35 1.99 -15.22
CA PRO A 281 15.11 1.27 -15.48
C PRO A 281 14.45 0.68 -14.21
N LEU A 282 15.19 0.56 -13.09
CA LEU A 282 14.73 -0.13 -11.88
C LEU A 282 13.50 0.48 -11.17
N PRO A 283 13.25 1.81 -11.20
CA PRO A 283 12.09 2.41 -10.56
C PRO A 283 10.75 1.75 -10.92
N MET A 284 10.60 1.26 -12.15
CA MET A 284 9.34 0.62 -12.58
C MET A 284 9.05 -0.69 -11.86
N PHE A 285 10.08 -1.41 -11.40
CA PHE A 285 9.87 -2.58 -10.55
C PHE A 285 9.24 -2.17 -9.21
N TRP A 286 9.75 -1.10 -8.59
CA TRP A 286 9.22 -0.58 -7.33
C TRP A 286 7.82 0.02 -7.47
N ALA A 287 7.53 0.64 -8.61
CA ALA A 287 6.19 1.14 -8.94
C ALA A 287 5.13 0.03 -8.96
N VAL A 288 5.52 -1.19 -9.31
CA VAL A 288 4.69 -2.40 -9.30
C VAL A 288 4.68 -3.02 -7.91
N PHE A 289 5.85 -3.17 -7.28
CA PHE A 289 6.00 -3.83 -5.98
C PHE A 289 5.26 -3.14 -4.83
N ASP A 290 5.33 -1.81 -4.74
CA ASP A 290 4.72 -1.08 -3.62
C ASP A 290 3.18 -0.97 -3.72
N GLN A 291 2.54 -1.42 -4.82
CA GLN A 291 1.08 -1.42 -4.93
C GLN A 291 0.39 -2.44 -4.02
N GLN A 292 1.15 -3.40 -3.48
CA GLN A 292 0.62 -4.39 -2.55
C GLN A 292 -0.04 -3.75 -1.31
N GLY A 293 0.43 -2.55 -0.90
CA GLY A 293 -0.14 -1.83 0.24
C GLY A 293 -1.20 -0.79 -0.12
N SER A 294 -1.40 -0.51 -1.40
CA SER A 294 -2.41 0.43 -1.92
C SER A 294 -3.47 -0.30 -2.74
N ARG A 295 -3.28 -0.41 -4.06
CA ARG A 295 -4.27 -0.96 -5.00
C ARG A 295 -4.66 -2.40 -4.69
N TRP A 296 -3.74 -3.26 -4.25
CA TRP A 296 -4.09 -4.65 -3.91
C TRP A 296 -4.88 -4.76 -2.60
N THR A 297 -4.62 -3.88 -1.63
CA THR A 297 -5.45 -3.74 -0.43
C THR A 297 -6.87 -3.34 -0.83
N LEU A 298 -7.03 -2.37 -1.75
CA LEU A 298 -8.33 -1.94 -2.26
C LEU A 298 -9.03 -3.05 -3.05
N GLN A 299 -8.31 -3.78 -3.90
CA GLN A 299 -8.84 -4.98 -4.57
C GLN A 299 -9.37 -6.00 -3.56
N ALA A 300 -8.63 -6.26 -2.47
CA ALA A 300 -9.06 -7.19 -1.42
C ALA A 300 -10.35 -6.72 -0.71
N THR A 301 -10.63 -5.42 -0.63
CA THR A 301 -11.89 -4.93 -0.02
C THR A 301 -13.14 -5.36 -0.77
N ALA A 302 -13.01 -5.67 -2.07
CA ALA A 302 -14.08 -6.15 -2.95
C ALA A 302 -14.15 -7.69 -3.06
N MET A 303 -13.40 -8.41 -2.23
CA MET A 303 -13.34 -9.87 -2.22
C MET A 303 -14.01 -10.47 -0.98
N ASN A 304 -14.27 -11.77 -1.00
CA ASN A 304 -14.71 -12.53 0.17
C ASN A 304 -13.48 -12.90 1.03
N GLY A 305 -13.51 -12.50 2.30
CA GLY A 305 -12.44 -12.73 3.29
C GLY A 305 -12.67 -13.90 4.25
N ASP A 306 -13.63 -14.78 3.99
CA ASP A 306 -13.92 -15.93 4.85
C ASP A 306 -13.01 -17.14 4.58
N PHE A 307 -12.00 -17.31 5.45
CA PHE A 307 -11.15 -18.51 5.46
C PHE A 307 -11.61 -19.54 6.53
N GLY A 308 -12.87 -19.49 6.97
CA GLY A 308 -13.38 -20.10 8.21
C GLY A 308 -13.26 -19.16 9.42
N PHE A 309 -12.51 -18.07 9.26
CA PHE A 309 -12.49 -16.88 10.09
C PHE A 309 -12.29 -15.67 9.18
N GLN A 310 -12.75 -14.50 9.61
CA GLN A 310 -12.69 -13.30 8.79
C GLN A 310 -11.26 -12.75 8.73
N ILE A 311 -10.63 -12.79 7.56
CA ILE A 311 -9.39 -12.08 7.25
C ILE A 311 -9.72 -10.66 6.76
N GLN A 312 -9.01 -9.67 7.29
CA GLN A 312 -9.14 -8.28 6.86
C GLN A 312 -8.36 -8.02 5.57
N PRO A 313 -8.83 -7.12 4.69
CA PRO A 313 -8.17 -6.84 3.40
C PRO A 313 -6.67 -6.47 3.51
N ASP A 314 -6.33 -5.65 4.50
CA ASP A 314 -4.98 -5.20 4.80
C ASP A 314 -4.06 -6.30 5.37
N GLN A 315 -4.63 -7.39 5.90
CA GLN A 315 -3.85 -8.56 6.35
C GLN A 315 -3.29 -9.39 5.18
N MET A 316 -3.82 -9.25 3.96
CA MET A 316 -3.29 -9.97 2.79
C MET A 316 -1.82 -9.63 2.50
N GLN A 317 -1.33 -8.49 2.99
CA GLN A 317 0.09 -8.12 2.92
C GLN A 317 1.00 -9.10 3.67
N ILE A 318 0.50 -9.90 4.61
CA ILE A 318 1.27 -10.94 5.34
C ILE A 318 1.79 -12.04 4.41
N VAL A 319 1.14 -12.24 3.26
CA VAL A 319 1.53 -13.28 2.30
C VAL A 319 2.96 -13.03 1.80
N ASN A 320 3.34 -11.76 1.57
CA ASN A 320 4.68 -11.44 1.08
C ASN A 320 5.80 -11.87 2.05
N PRO A 321 5.86 -11.42 3.32
CA PRO A 321 6.92 -11.83 4.25
C PRO A 321 6.96 -13.35 4.51
N ILE A 322 5.80 -14.03 4.55
CA ILE A 322 5.76 -15.50 4.65
C ILE A 322 6.45 -16.13 3.44
N LEU A 323 6.10 -15.68 2.23
CA LEU A 323 6.68 -16.20 1.01
C LEU A 323 8.17 -15.86 0.89
N ILE A 324 8.64 -14.70 1.35
CA ILE A 324 10.08 -14.36 1.34
C ILE A 324 10.86 -15.39 2.18
N VAL A 325 10.41 -15.66 3.40
CA VAL A 325 11.07 -16.60 4.33
C VAL A 325 11.17 -18.00 3.73
N VAL A 326 10.18 -18.42 2.92
CA VAL A 326 10.17 -19.72 2.25
C VAL A 326 10.96 -19.69 0.93
N MET A 327 10.77 -18.66 0.11
CA MET A 327 11.30 -18.59 -1.25
C MET A 327 12.79 -18.31 -1.29
N VAL A 328 13.35 -17.51 -0.36
CA VAL A 328 14.80 -17.23 -0.34
C VAL A 328 15.60 -18.54 -0.21
N PRO A 329 15.37 -19.41 0.81
CA PRO A 329 16.06 -20.69 0.89
C PRO A 329 15.81 -21.62 -0.30
N VAL A 330 14.59 -21.63 -0.84
CA VAL A 330 14.23 -22.48 -2.00
C VAL A 330 14.98 -22.03 -3.26
N VAL A 331 15.02 -20.73 -3.52
CA VAL A 331 15.73 -20.16 -4.67
C VAL A 331 17.23 -20.49 -4.58
N ASP A 332 17.84 -20.28 -3.42
CA ASP A 332 19.28 -20.47 -3.22
C ASP A 332 19.69 -21.95 -3.17
N SER A 333 18.92 -22.79 -2.50
CA SER A 333 19.30 -24.19 -2.22
C SER A 333 18.78 -25.17 -3.26
N VAL A 334 17.72 -24.82 -3.99
CA VAL A 334 17.07 -25.73 -4.96
C VAL A 334 17.15 -25.16 -6.36
N ILE A 335 16.63 -23.95 -6.60
CA ILE A 335 16.49 -23.42 -7.96
C ILE A 335 17.85 -23.12 -8.60
N TYR A 336 18.74 -22.37 -7.94
CA TYR A 336 20.05 -22.04 -8.52
C TYR A 336 20.92 -23.28 -8.78
N PRO A 337 21.02 -24.27 -7.87
CA PRO A 337 21.73 -25.51 -8.17
C PRO A 337 21.14 -26.30 -9.33
N LEU A 338 19.81 -26.34 -9.48
CA LEU A 338 19.15 -27.00 -10.62
C LEU A 338 19.46 -26.29 -11.94
N ILE A 339 19.40 -24.96 -11.98
CA ILE A 339 19.76 -24.17 -13.17
C ILE A 339 21.24 -24.41 -13.54
N LYS A 340 22.13 -24.50 -12.53
CA LYS A 340 23.55 -24.81 -12.74
C LYS A 340 23.73 -26.23 -13.31
N LYS A 341 22.93 -27.22 -12.89
CA LYS A 341 22.91 -28.56 -13.50
C LYS A 341 22.48 -28.53 -14.97
N CYS A 342 21.60 -27.62 -15.34
CA CYS A 342 21.20 -27.38 -16.73
C CYS A 342 22.26 -26.62 -17.57
N LYS A 343 23.45 -26.33 -17.03
CA LYS A 343 24.55 -25.60 -17.68
C LYS A 343 24.19 -24.19 -18.17
N LEU A 344 23.14 -23.58 -17.60
CA LEU A 344 22.75 -22.21 -17.91
C LEU A 344 23.53 -21.23 -17.02
N ASN A 345 24.31 -20.34 -17.64
CA ASN A 345 24.98 -19.25 -16.92
C ASN A 345 23.97 -18.15 -16.56
N PHE A 346 23.50 -18.21 -15.32
CA PHE A 346 22.48 -17.31 -14.78
C PHE A 346 23.14 -16.18 -13.98
N THR A 347 23.65 -15.18 -14.71
CA THR A 347 24.32 -14.01 -14.15
C THR A 347 23.35 -13.15 -13.32
N PRO A 348 23.85 -12.32 -12.38
CA PRO A 348 23.00 -11.45 -11.54
C PRO A 348 22.04 -10.58 -12.34
N LEU A 349 22.49 -10.01 -13.47
CA LEU A 349 21.63 -9.17 -14.30
C LEU A 349 20.52 -9.97 -15.01
N LYS A 350 20.81 -11.21 -15.43
CA LYS A 350 19.79 -12.11 -15.99
C LYS A 350 18.73 -12.50 -14.95
N LYS A 351 19.15 -12.74 -13.70
CA LYS A 351 18.23 -12.99 -12.57
C LYS A 351 17.30 -11.80 -12.37
N MET A 352 17.84 -10.57 -12.35
CA MET A 352 17.05 -9.35 -12.24
C MET A 352 16.06 -9.18 -13.40
N THR A 353 16.46 -9.50 -14.64
CA THR A 353 15.56 -9.49 -15.81
C THR A 353 14.40 -10.48 -15.62
N VAL A 354 14.67 -11.71 -15.19
CA VAL A 354 13.61 -12.69 -14.89
C VAL A 354 12.71 -12.19 -13.76
N GLY A 355 13.28 -11.53 -12.74
CA GLY A 355 12.52 -10.88 -11.69
C GLY A 355 11.54 -9.83 -12.23
N MET A 356 12.00 -8.91 -13.08
CA MET A 356 11.10 -7.93 -13.72
C MET A 356 9.99 -8.59 -14.55
N PHE A 357 10.30 -9.66 -15.29
CA PHE A 357 9.31 -10.41 -16.05
C PHE A 357 8.25 -11.06 -15.16
N LEU A 358 8.66 -11.71 -14.06
CA LEU A 358 7.71 -12.27 -13.08
C LEU A 358 6.86 -11.20 -12.42
N GLY A 359 7.43 -10.02 -12.13
CA GLY A 359 6.69 -8.87 -11.62
C GLY A 359 5.61 -8.37 -12.60
N SER A 360 5.91 -8.34 -13.89
CA SER A 360 4.91 -8.04 -14.94
C SER A 360 3.79 -9.09 -14.95
N MET A 361 4.15 -10.37 -14.80
CA MET A 361 3.17 -11.47 -14.76
C MET A 361 2.30 -11.45 -13.51
N ALA A 362 2.82 -11.00 -12.37
CA ALA A 362 2.03 -10.77 -11.17
C ALA A 362 0.89 -9.78 -11.41
N PHE A 363 1.14 -8.72 -12.20
CA PHE A 363 0.12 -7.72 -12.53
C PHE A 363 -0.87 -8.18 -13.60
N VAL A 364 -0.45 -9.07 -14.52
CA VAL A 364 -1.40 -9.78 -15.37
C VAL A 364 -2.34 -10.65 -14.53
N ALA A 365 -1.82 -11.39 -13.56
CA ALA A 365 -2.65 -12.16 -12.63
C ALA A 365 -3.61 -11.24 -11.84
N ALA A 366 -3.13 -10.10 -11.34
CA ALA A 366 -3.97 -9.11 -10.66
C ALA A 366 -5.08 -8.54 -11.55
N ALA A 367 -4.80 -8.29 -12.83
CA ALA A 367 -5.80 -7.86 -13.79
C ALA A 367 -6.88 -8.93 -14.01
N LEU A 368 -6.49 -10.20 -14.14
CA LEU A 368 -7.44 -11.32 -14.31
C LEU A 368 -8.35 -11.49 -13.09
N VAL A 369 -7.79 -11.37 -11.88
CA VAL A 369 -8.56 -11.37 -10.63
C VAL A 369 -9.54 -10.19 -10.62
N GLN A 370 -9.09 -8.98 -11.00
CA GLN A 370 -9.94 -7.80 -11.04
C GLN A 370 -11.11 -7.95 -12.02
N VAL A 371 -10.88 -8.52 -13.22
CA VAL A 371 -11.95 -8.80 -14.19
C VAL A 371 -13.01 -9.72 -13.60
N GLN A 372 -12.62 -10.70 -12.78
CA GLN A 372 -13.58 -11.59 -12.12
C GLN A 372 -14.35 -10.90 -10.99
N ILE A 373 -13.71 -10.00 -10.24
CA ILE A 373 -14.38 -9.17 -9.22
C ILE A 373 -15.42 -8.26 -9.88
N ASP A 374 -15.03 -7.58 -10.96
CA ASP A 374 -15.85 -6.60 -11.67
C ASP A 374 -17.16 -7.19 -12.22
N LYS A 375 -17.23 -8.50 -12.49
CA LYS A 375 -18.48 -9.19 -12.88
C LYS A 375 -19.58 -9.09 -11.82
N THR A 376 -19.22 -8.92 -10.55
CA THR A 376 -20.15 -8.80 -9.42
C THR A 376 -20.26 -7.37 -8.86
N SER A 377 -19.58 -6.42 -9.50
CA SER A 377 -19.60 -5.02 -9.10
C SER A 377 -20.85 -4.32 -9.66
N PRO A 378 -21.65 -3.64 -8.83
CA PRO A 378 -22.80 -2.88 -9.32
C PRO A 378 -22.33 -1.67 -10.13
N VAL A 379 -23.03 -1.38 -11.23
CA VAL A 379 -22.81 -0.16 -12.02
C VAL A 379 -23.66 0.95 -11.43
N PHE A 380 -23.01 1.94 -10.82
CA PHE A 380 -23.68 3.13 -10.29
C PHE A 380 -23.94 4.18 -11.40
N PRO A 381 -25.00 5.01 -11.27
CA PRO A 381 -25.31 6.03 -12.27
C PRO A 381 -24.21 7.08 -12.39
N ALA A 382 -23.85 7.44 -13.62
CA ALA A 382 -22.91 8.53 -13.89
C ALA A 382 -23.53 9.92 -13.58
N ALA A 383 -22.71 10.96 -13.61
CA ALA A 383 -23.20 12.35 -13.49
C ALA A 383 -24.24 12.64 -14.59
N GLY A 384 -25.43 13.11 -14.19
CA GLY A 384 -26.57 13.32 -15.09
C GLY A 384 -27.53 12.12 -15.19
N GLN A 385 -27.12 10.93 -14.77
CA GLN A 385 -27.96 9.73 -14.76
C GLN A 385 -28.57 9.45 -13.39
N SER A 386 -29.65 8.66 -13.37
CA SER A 386 -30.28 8.14 -12.16
C SER A 386 -30.76 6.73 -12.40
N GLN A 387 -30.89 5.95 -11.33
CA GLN A 387 -31.40 4.58 -11.41
C GLN A 387 -32.67 4.41 -10.59
N ILE A 388 -33.58 3.56 -11.09
CA ILE A 388 -34.84 3.22 -10.42
C ILE A 388 -34.97 1.70 -10.34
N LYS A 389 -35.29 1.20 -9.15
CA LYS A 389 -35.71 -0.18 -8.90
C LYS A 389 -37.19 -0.19 -8.53
N LEU A 390 -37.97 -1.04 -9.19
CA LEU A 390 -39.40 -1.20 -8.93
C LEU A 390 -39.61 -2.48 -8.12
N ILE A 391 -40.42 -2.41 -7.07
CA ILE A 391 -40.78 -3.57 -6.24
C ILE A 391 -42.31 -3.65 -6.17
N ASN A 392 -42.89 -4.70 -6.75
CA ASN A 392 -44.32 -4.95 -6.65
C ASN A 392 -44.59 -5.77 -5.38
N LEU A 393 -45.17 -5.15 -4.36
CA LEU A 393 -45.53 -5.78 -3.09
C LEU A 393 -46.94 -6.36 -3.07
N GLY A 394 -47.65 -6.26 -4.20
CA GLY A 394 -49.02 -6.73 -4.37
C GLY A 394 -49.12 -8.12 -4.98
N ALA A 395 -50.34 -8.66 -4.94
CA ALA A 395 -50.68 -9.96 -5.54
C ALA A 395 -51.01 -9.88 -7.04
N VAL A 396 -51.06 -8.68 -7.62
CA VAL A 396 -51.49 -8.42 -9.01
C VAL A 396 -50.28 -7.95 -9.82
N PRO A 397 -50.06 -8.45 -11.05
CA PRO A 397 -48.98 -7.97 -11.91
C PRO A 397 -49.18 -6.49 -12.25
N ALA A 398 -48.08 -5.81 -12.57
CA ALA A 398 -48.11 -4.41 -12.96
C ALA A 398 -47.21 -4.16 -14.18
N THR A 399 -47.69 -3.32 -15.08
CA THR A 399 -46.93 -2.81 -16.23
C THR A 399 -46.56 -1.36 -15.95
N VAL A 400 -45.26 -1.04 -15.97
CA VAL A 400 -44.74 0.30 -15.71
C VAL A 400 -44.13 0.87 -16.99
N GLN A 401 -44.69 1.98 -17.45
CA GLN A 401 -44.21 2.73 -18.61
C GLN A 401 -43.47 3.99 -18.14
N PHE A 402 -42.21 4.13 -18.57
CA PHE A 402 -41.37 5.29 -18.29
C PHE A 402 -41.62 6.37 -19.34
N GLN A 403 -42.12 7.53 -18.92
CA GLN A 403 -42.54 8.60 -19.84
C GLN A 403 -41.45 9.68 -20.06
N PRO A 404 -41.38 10.29 -21.26
CA PRO A 404 -42.20 10.01 -22.45
C PRO A 404 -41.56 8.94 -23.35
N GLN A 405 -42.13 7.72 -23.36
CA GLN A 405 -41.76 6.61 -24.25
C GLN A 405 -40.32 6.09 -24.14
N LEU A 406 -39.76 6.02 -22.93
CA LEU A 406 -38.40 5.55 -22.72
C LEU A 406 -38.31 4.02 -22.73
N GLN A 407 -39.09 3.35 -21.87
CA GLN A 407 -39.07 1.91 -21.68
C GLN A 407 -40.39 1.45 -21.04
N THR A 408 -40.79 0.21 -21.26
CA THR A 408 -41.89 -0.44 -20.53
C THR A 408 -41.38 -1.70 -19.87
N VAL A 409 -41.77 -1.95 -18.62
CA VAL A 409 -41.34 -3.10 -17.83
C VAL A 409 -42.52 -3.70 -17.10
N ASP A 410 -42.68 -5.02 -17.22
CA ASP A 410 -43.66 -5.78 -16.45
C ASP A 410 -43.02 -6.29 -15.16
N VAL A 411 -43.74 -6.15 -14.05
CA VAL A 411 -43.31 -6.55 -12.71
C VAL A 411 -44.35 -7.51 -12.14
N ALA A 412 -43.98 -8.79 -12.04
CA ALA A 412 -44.86 -9.82 -11.51
C ALA A 412 -45.15 -9.61 -10.01
N PRO A 413 -46.21 -10.26 -9.46
CA PRO A 413 -46.54 -10.18 -8.04
C PRO A 413 -45.37 -10.56 -7.14
N ASN A 414 -45.13 -9.75 -6.11
CA ASN A 414 -44.02 -9.94 -5.17
C ASN A 414 -42.63 -9.95 -5.83
N GLU A 415 -42.45 -9.49 -7.06
CA GLU A 415 -41.13 -9.43 -7.72
C GLU A 415 -40.58 -8.00 -7.76
N ALA A 416 -39.28 -7.91 -8.00
CA ALA A 416 -38.58 -6.65 -8.19
C ALA A 416 -37.80 -6.66 -9.49
N THR A 417 -37.69 -5.50 -10.11
CA THR A 417 -36.76 -5.30 -11.22
C THR A 417 -35.33 -5.19 -10.72
N GLY A 418 -34.36 -5.33 -11.62
CA GLY A 418 -33.03 -4.75 -11.41
C GLY A 418 -33.09 -3.22 -11.37
N TYR A 419 -31.96 -2.58 -11.11
CA TYR A 419 -31.84 -1.13 -11.22
C TYR A 419 -31.77 -0.73 -12.69
N LEU A 420 -32.78 0.02 -13.14
CA LEU A 420 -32.89 0.54 -14.51
C LEU A 420 -32.28 1.94 -14.55
N THR A 421 -31.41 2.21 -15.53
CA THR A 421 -30.66 3.47 -15.63
C THR A 421 -31.29 4.41 -16.66
N PHE A 422 -31.48 5.68 -16.29
CA PHE A 422 -32.06 6.71 -17.14
C PHE A 422 -31.26 8.01 -17.06
N GLU A 423 -31.31 8.80 -18.15
CA GLU A 423 -30.90 10.20 -18.11
C GLU A 423 -31.91 10.99 -17.26
N THR A 424 -31.43 11.63 -16.18
CA THR A 424 -32.29 12.27 -15.17
C THR A 424 -33.16 13.37 -15.77
N SER A 425 -32.68 14.06 -16.80
CA SER A 425 -33.42 15.12 -17.50
C SER A 425 -34.54 14.60 -18.41
N LYS A 426 -34.48 13.34 -18.83
CA LYS A 426 -35.44 12.76 -19.79
C LYS A 426 -36.63 12.09 -19.13
N LEU A 427 -36.48 11.65 -17.88
CA LEU A 427 -37.50 10.88 -17.17
C LEU A 427 -38.36 11.80 -16.31
N GLN A 428 -39.65 11.91 -16.64
CA GLN A 428 -40.58 12.86 -15.99
C GLN A 428 -41.58 12.18 -15.06
N SER A 429 -42.14 11.05 -15.49
CA SER A 429 -43.21 10.34 -14.79
C SER A 429 -43.18 8.84 -15.07
N LEU A 430 -43.79 8.08 -14.16
CA LEU A 430 -44.09 6.67 -14.32
C LEU A 430 -45.58 6.49 -14.51
N HIS A 431 -45.98 5.84 -15.59
CA HIS A 431 -47.35 5.40 -15.78
C HIS A 431 -47.45 3.92 -15.41
N ILE A 432 -48.14 3.62 -14.31
CA ILE A 432 -48.27 2.28 -13.74
C ILE A 432 -49.69 1.79 -13.99
N THR A 433 -49.80 0.63 -14.63
CA THR A 433 -51.08 -0.07 -14.84
C THR A 433 -51.05 -1.37 -14.06
N SER A 434 -51.98 -1.57 -13.14
CA SER A 434 -52.11 -2.82 -12.39
C SER A 434 -53.58 -3.10 -12.09
N GLY A 435 -54.04 -4.32 -12.39
CA GLY A 435 -55.46 -4.65 -12.33
C GLY A 435 -56.29 -3.71 -13.22
N ASN A 436 -57.28 -3.04 -12.61
CA ASN A 436 -58.16 -2.08 -13.28
C ASN A 436 -57.77 -0.62 -13.02
N VAL A 437 -56.61 -0.36 -12.40
CA VAL A 437 -56.17 0.97 -11.98
C VAL A 437 -54.95 1.38 -12.80
N ASN A 438 -55.00 2.60 -13.32
CA ASN A 438 -53.93 3.19 -14.10
C ASN A 438 -53.59 4.54 -13.45
N GLU A 439 -52.35 4.71 -12.99
CA GLU A 439 -51.90 5.95 -12.35
C GLU A 439 -50.62 6.47 -12.96
N THR A 440 -50.52 7.80 -13.06
CA THR A 440 -49.28 8.48 -13.44
C THR A 440 -48.67 9.15 -12.22
N LYS A 441 -47.46 8.72 -11.83
CA LYS A 441 -46.71 9.31 -10.72
C LYS A 441 -45.59 10.20 -11.24
N PRO A 442 -45.53 11.49 -10.84
CA PRO A 442 -44.39 12.35 -11.14
C PRO A 442 -43.15 11.87 -10.39
N LEU A 443 -41.97 12.04 -10.99
CA LEU A 443 -40.70 11.61 -10.40
C LEU A 443 -39.86 12.80 -9.91
N GLY A 444 -39.42 12.73 -8.65
CA GLY A 444 -38.42 13.62 -8.08
C GLY A 444 -37.07 12.92 -7.96
N LEU A 445 -36.31 12.84 -9.06
CA LEU A 445 -35.04 12.13 -9.09
C LEU A 445 -33.87 13.03 -8.70
N ARG A 446 -32.96 12.49 -7.87
CA ARG A 446 -31.65 13.10 -7.62
C ARG A 446 -30.64 12.60 -8.65
N GLN A 447 -29.91 13.54 -9.27
CA GLN A 447 -28.82 13.19 -10.20
C GLN A 447 -27.74 12.37 -9.46
N GLY A 448 -27.22 11.33 -10.11
CA GLY A 448 -26.27 10.40 -9.52
C GLY A 448 -26.87 9.49 -8.44
N GLY A 449 -28.20 9.51 -8.26
CA GLY A 449 -28.90 8.76 -7.21
C GLY A 449 -29.53 7.46 -7.70
N ARG A 450 -29.54 6.46 -6.80
CA ARG A 450 -30.38 5.26 -6.90
C ARG A 450 -31.68 5.49 -6.15
N HIS A 451 -32.78 4.98 -6.67
CA HIS A 451 -34.10 5.12 -6.07
C HIS A 451 -34.82 3.78 -6.13
N THR A 452 -35.60 3.50 -5.09
CA THR A 452 -36.47 2.33 -5.03
C THR A 452 -37.91 2.80 -4.90
N LEU A 453 -38.81 2.23 -5.72
CA LEU A 453 -40.24 2.45 -5.64
C LEU A 453 -40.93 1.13 -5.27
N PRO A 454 -41.17 0.87 -3.98
CA PRO A 454 -42.15 -0.12 -3.59
C PRO A 454 -43.55 0.38 -3.92
N PHE A 455 -44.36 -0.46 -4.55
CA PHE A 455 -45.75 -0.13 -4.81
C PHE A 455 -46.65 -1.35 -4.59
N LYS A 456 -47.92 -1.07 -4.28
CA LYS A 456 -48.95 -2.08 -4.02
C LYS A 456 -50.26 -1.61 -4.62
N TRP A 457 -50.90 -2.50 -5.38
CA TRP A 457 -52.22 -2.25 -5.92
C TRP A 457 -53.28 -2.29 -4.82
N SER A 458 -54.21 -1.35 -4.88
CA SER A 458 -55.47 -1.36 -4.14
C SER A 458 -56.63 -1.11 -5.12
N PRO A 459 -57.88 -1.47 -4.79
CA PRO A 459 -59.01 -1.29 -5.70
C PRO A 459 -59.22 0.14 -6.20
N THR A 460 -58.76 1.15 -5.45
CA THR A 460 -58.97 2.57 -5.75
C THR A 460 -57.72 3.31 -6.22
N ALA A 461 -56.52 2.79 -5.95
CA ALA A 461 -55.26 3.51 -6.18
C ALA A 461 -54.04 2.57 -6.23
N ILE A 462 -52.92 3.08 -6.74
CA ILE A 462 -51.62 2.40 -6.65
C ILE A 462 -50.76 3.11 -5.60
N ASN A 463 -50.70 2.57 -4.40
CA ASN A 463 -49.96 3.18 -3.30
C ASN A 463 -48.46 2.86 -3.41
N GLY A 464 -47.60 3.81 -3.05
CA GLY A 464 -46.15 3.63 -3.08
C GLY A 464 -45.41 4.95 -3.19
N ASN A 465 -44.29 5.07 -2.48
CA ASN A 465 -43.47 6.27 -2.43
C ASN A 465 -42.08 5.99 -2.98
N LEU A 466 -41.56 6.93 -3.78
CA LEU A 466 -40.20 6.84 -4.28
C LEU A 466 -39.23 7.18 -3.15
N THR A 467 -38.35 6.26 -2.80
CA THR A 467 -37.31 6.46 -1.79
C THR A 467 -35.95 6.57 -2.45
N HIS A 468 -35.14 7.53 -2.00
CA HIS A 468 -33.75 7.64 -2.41
C HIS A 468 -32.89 6.64 -1.64
N ASP A 469 -32.14 5.83 -2.36
CA ASP A 469 -31.25 4.84 -1.76
C ASP A 469 -29.93 5.53 -1.38
N ASN A 470 -29.64 5.63 -0.09
CA ASN A 470 -28.40 6.25 0.40
C ASN A 470 -27.16 5.34 0.24
N ILE A 471 -27.04 4.63 -0.89
CA ILE A 471 -25.88 3.81 -1.20
C ILE A 471 -25.25 4.26 -2.52
N THR A 472 -23.99 4.69 -2.43
CA THR A 472 -23.18 5.16 -3.55
C THR A 472 -22.01 4.23 -3.89
N SER A 473 -21.73 3.23 -3.04
CA SER A 473 -20.64 2.26 -3.22
C SER A 473 -21.05 0.87 -2.72
N LYS A 474 -20.35 -0.16 -3.20
CA LYS A 474 -20.54 -1.52 -2.69
C LYS A 474 -20.06 -1.59 -1.23
N PRO A 475 -20.76 -2.30 -0.32
CA PRO A 475 -20.29 -2.48 1.06
C PRO A 475 -18.90 -3.11 1.07
N THR A 476 -18.00 -2.52 1.87
CA THR A 476 -16.61 -2.98 1.97
C THR A 476 -16.38 -3.77 3.27
N SER A 477 -15.19 -4.38 3.40
CA SER A 477 -14.72 -5.04 4.64
C SER A 477 -15.44 -6.32 5.03
N GLY A 478 -16.13 -6.95 4.08
CA GLY A 478 -16.94 -8.12 4.40
C GLY A 478 -18.12 -7.80 5.31
N LYS A 479 -18.67 -6.59 5.23
CA LYS A 479 -20.00 -6.28 5.75
C LYS A 479 -21.03 -6.44 4.63
N SER A 480 -22.30 -6.52 5.01
CA SER A 480 -23.42 -6.49 4.07
C SER A 480 -24.44 -5.49 4.54
N LEU A 481 -25.23 -4.94 3.63
CA LEU A 481 -26.25 -3.96 3.96
C LEU A 481 -27.64 -4.60 3.94
N VAL A 482 -28.45 -4.29 4.93
CA VAL A 482 -29.85 -4.71 4.99
C VAL A 482 -30.72 -3.49 5.26
N ARG A 483 -31.89 -3.46 4.62
CA ARG A 483 -33.00 -2.57 4.94
C ARG A 483 -34.33 -3.31 4.87
N PHE A 484 -35.36 -2.72 5.47
CA PHE A 484 -36.69 -3.30 5.55
C PHE A 484 -37.74 -2.44 4.83
N ILE A 485 -38.76 -3.11 4.29
CA ILE A 485 -39.97 -2.49 3.76
C ILE A 485 -41.16 -3.06 4.51
N ASN A 486 -42.03 -2.17 5.00
CA ASN A 486 -43.25 -2.59 5.68
C ASN A 486 -44.41 -2.79 4.67
N ASN A 487 -44.85 -4.03 4.46
CA ASN A 487 -46.00 -4.35 3.61
C ASN A 487 -47.31 -4.52 4.42
N PHE A 488 -47.27 -4.34 5.75
CA PHE A 488 -48.45 -4.33 6.61
C PHE A 488 -49.26 -3.02 6.46
N PRO A 489 -50.57 -3.06 6.78
CA PRO A 489 -51.43 -1.88 6.73
C PRO A 489 -51.25 -0.91 7.91
N TYR A 490 -50.39 -1.22 8.89
CA TYR A 490 -50.08 -0.38 10.05
C TYR A 490 -48.57 -0.35 10.33
N THR A 491 -48.14 0.57 11.18
CA THR A 491 -46.74 0.78 11.54
C THR A 491 -46.19 -0.40 12.36
N VAL A 492 -45.00 -0.89 12.00
CA VAL A 492 -44.30 -1.99 12.71
C VAL A 492 -42.91 -1.55 13.13
N ASN A 493 -42.46 -1.98 14.31
CA ASN A 493 -41.08 -1.77 14.75
C ASN A 493 -40.26 -3.02 14.46
N VAL A 494 -39.15 -2.86 13.73
CA VAL A 494 -38.35 -3.97 13.21
C VAL A 494 -37.02 -4.05 13.95
N THR A 495 -36.70 -5.25 14.45
CA THR A 495 -35.42 -5.54 15.07
C THR A 495 -34.79 -6.77 14.40
N MET A 496 -33.47 -6.73 14.25
CA MET A 496 -32.67 -7.87 13.80
C MET A 496 -31.60 -8.13 14.85
N ASP A 497 -31.81 -9.15 15.68
CA ASP A 497 -31.13 -9.36 16.96
C ASP A 497 -31.05 -8.04 17.77
N ASP A 498 -29.84 -7.56 18.07
CA ASP A 498 -29.60 -6.33 18.85
C ASP A 498 -29.75 -5.04 18.04
N THR A 499 -29.95 -5.12 16.71
CA THR A 499 -30.02 -3.96 15.83
C THR A 499 -31.48 -3.53 15.63
N ASN A 500 -31.80 -2.30 16.05
CA ASN A 500 -33.13 -1.71 15.89
C ASN A 500 -33.20 -0.82 14.63
N PHE A 501 -34.16 -1.08 13.75
CA PHE A 501 -34.38 -0.32 12.52
C PHE A 501 -35.46 0.76 12.67
N GLY A 502 -36.09 0.84 13.84
CA GLY A 502 -37.11 1.83 14.17
C GLY A 502 -38.51 1.50 13.63
N PRO A 503 -39.49 2.38 13.90
CA PRO A 503 -40.85 2.22 13.41
C PRO A 503 -40.90 2.50 11.90
N LEU A 504 -41.54 1.60 11.16
CA LEU A 504 -41.79 1.71 9.73
C LEU A 504 -43.28 1.82 9.47
N ASP A 505 -43.71 2.95 8.89
CA ASP A 505 -45.09 3.16 8.42
C ASP A 505 -45.41 2.27 7.22
N PRO A 506 -46.69 2.03 6.89
CA PRO A 506 -47.10 1.25 5.72
C PRO A 506 -46.42 1.73 4.43
N LEU A 507 -45.84 0.80 3.67
CA LEU A 507 -45.10 1.03 2.42
C LEU A 507 -43.85 1.94 2.55
N SER A 508 -43.42 2.25 3.77
CA SER A 508 -42.17 2.96 4.02
C SER A 508 -40.97 2.00 3.98
N VAL A 509 -39.79 2.57 3.71
CA VAL A 509 -38.52 1.85 3.58
C VAL A 509 -37.56 2.39 4.63
N SER A 510 -36.89 1.50 5.36
CA SER A 510 -35.84 1.89 6.29
C SER A 510 -34.58 2.34 5.55
N ASN A 511 -33.71 3.08 6.23
CA ASN A 511 -32.33 3.23 5.77
C ASN A 511 -31.60 1.88 5.80
N TYR A 512 -30.53 1.78 5.01
CA TYR A 512 -29.64 0.64 5.08
C TYR A 512 -28.82 0.67 6.37
N SER A 513 -28.59 -0.50 6.94
CA SER A 513 -27.73 -0.69 8.10
C SER A 513 -26.75 -1.84 7.86
N ASP A 514 -25.56 -1.71 8.46
CA ASP A 514 -24.50 -2.70 8.38
C ASP A 514 -24.87 -3.98 9.11
N VAL A 515 -24.65 -5.11 8.45
CA VAL A 515 -24.66 -6.46 9.04
C VAL A 515 -23.21 -6.88 9.25
N PRO A 516 -22.71 -6.91 10.49
CA PRO A 516 -21.30 -7.10 10.78
C PRO A 516 -20.80 -8.54 10.54
N LYS A 517 -21.67 -9.55 10.56
CA LYS A 517 -21.32 -10.96 10.28
C LYS A 517 -22.26 -11.55 9.23
N PRO A 518 -22.05 -11.28 7.93
CA PRO A 518 -22.97 -11.68 6.86
C PRO A 518 -23.23 -13.19 6.73
N ASP A 519 -22.31 -14.00 7.27
CA ASP A 519 -22.39 -15.45 7.28
C ASP A 519 -23.11 -16.04 8.49
N MET A 520 -23.39 -15.20 9.49
CA MET A 520 -24.27 -15.56 10.59
C MET A 520 -25.73 -15.43 10.16
N ILE A 521 -26.56 -16.15 10.90
CA ILE A 521 -28.00 -16.08 10.79
C ILE A 521 -28.51 -15.20 11.93
N TYR A 522 -29.47 -14.34 11.62
CA TYR A 522 -30.05 -13.37 12.55
C TYR A 522 -31.52 -13.69 12.80
N ILE A 523 -32.05 -13.33 13.96
CA ILE A 523 -33.49 -13.35 14.22
C ILE A 523 -34.05 -11.99 13.85
N ILE A 524 -34.88 -11.97 12.81
CA ILE A 524 -35.65 -10.80 12.42
C ILE A 524 -36.98 -10.89 13.17
N SER A 525 -37.30 -9.86 13.93
CA SER A 525 -38.58 -9.78 14.63
C SER A 525 -39.27 -8.46 14.45
N ILE A 526 -40.60 -8.50 14.51
CA ILE A 526 -41.44 -7.32 14.50
C ILE A 526 -42.28 -7.24 15.76
N SER A 527 -42.54 -6.00 16.18
CA SER A 527 -43.50 -5.69 17.23
C SER A 527 -44.42 -4.56 16.78
N ALA A 528 -45.71 -4.70 17.06
CA ALA A 528 -46.71 -3.67 16.83
C ALA A 528 -47.71 -3.68 17.99
N PRO A 529 -48.33 -2.53 18.33
CA PRO A 529 -49.27 -2.45 19.46
C PRO A 529 -50.47 -3.40 19.35
N GLN A 530 -50.77 -3.87 18.14
CA GLN A 530 -51.98 -4.63 17.78
C GLN A 530 -51.66 -6.09 17.38
N MET A 531 -50.41 -6.55 17.51
CA MET A 531 -49.99 -7.91 17.14
C MET A 531 -49.08 -8.57 18.20
N PRO A 532 -49.14 -9.92 18.32
CA PRO A 532 -48.13 -10.67 19.05
C PRO A 532 -46.75 -10.54 18.40
N TYR A 533 -45.70 -10.85 19.17
CA TYR A 533 -44.33 -10.92 18.68
C TYR A 533 -44.23 -11.95 17.54
N CYS A 534 -43.70 -11.52 16.39
CA CYS A 534 -43.48 -12.38 15.24
C CYS A 534 -42.00 -12.38 14.86
N GLY A 535 -41.45 -13.56 14.63
CA GLY A 535 -40.03 -13.73 14.33
C GLY A 535 -39.78 -14.68 13.18
N VAL A 536 -38.64 -14.53 12.52
CA VAL A 536 -38.13 -15.46 11.51
C VAL A 536 -36.60 -15.46 11.52
N VAL A 537 -36.06 -16.63 11.23
CA VAL A 537 -34.63 -16.86 11.08
C VAL A 537 -34.19 -16.39 9.69
N SER A 538 -33.19 -15.50 9.63
CA SER A 538 -32.75 -14.91 8.37
C SER A 538 -32.03 -15.93 7.47
N LYS A 539 -31.92 -15.63 6.17
CA LYS A 539 -30.87 -16.24 5.34
C LYS A 539 -29.49 -15.66 5.69
N ARG A 540 -28.43 -16.31 5.21
CA ARG A 540 -27.08 -15.72 5.16
C ARG A 540 -27.05 -14.68 4.05
N PHE A 541 -26.51 -13.50 4.36
CA PHE A 541 -26.46 -12.38 3.42
C PHE A 541 -25.23 -12.45 2.53
N GLY A 542 -24.13 -13.07 2.97
CA GLY A 542 -22.89 -13.15 2.20
C GLY A 542 -22.23 -11.78 2.02
N TYR A 543 -20.90 -11.77 1.96
CA TYR A 543 -20.07 -10.57 2.05
C TYR A 543 -20.28 -9.55 0.93
N GLY A 544 -20.36 -8.26 1.25
CA GLY A 544 -20.44 -7.18 0.26
C GLY A 544 -21.79 -7.10 -0.46
N GLY A 545 -22.79 -7.88 -0.03
CA GLY A 545 -24.14 -7.86 -0.58
C GLY A 545 -24.99 -6.74 0.02
N ALA A 546 -26.04 -6.33 -0.68
CA ALA A 546 -27.06 -5.42 -0.18
C ALA A 546 -28.45 -5.99 -0.44
N TYR A 547 -29.31 -5.96 0.56
CA TYR A 547 -30.62 -6.60 0.52
C TYR A 547 -31.74 -5.70 1.07
N THR A 548 -32.88 -5.76 0.39
CA THR A 548 -34.14 -5.18 0.81
C THR A 548 -35.06 -6.31 1.23
N ILE A 549 -35.53 -6.29 2.47
CA ILE A 549 -36.40 -7.32 3.04
C ILE A 549 -37.81 -6.76 3.17
N SER A 550 -38.76 -7.31 2.44
CA SER A 550 -40.18 -7.00 2.63
C SER A 550 -40.74 -7.84 3.76
N ILE A 551 -41.52 -7.19 4.62
CA ILE A 551 -42.21 -7.82 5.73
C ILE A 551 -43.68 -7.95 5.33
N ASP A 552 -44.11 -9.17 4.99
CA ASP A 552 -45.34 -9.39 4.22
C ASP A 552 -46.54 -9.82 5.07
N ASP A 553 -46.33 -10.75 6.01
CA ASP A 553 -47.41 -11.34 6.79
C ASP A 553 -46.88 -11.95 8.09
N CYS A 554 -47.73 -12.09 9.11
CA CYS A 554 -47.41 -12.85 10.32
C CYS A 554 -48.54 -13.82 10.66
N ALA A 555 -48.21 -15.12 10.69
CA ALA A 555 -49.15 -16.17 11.05
C ALA A 555 -48.60 -16.99 12.22
N GLY A 556 -49.30 -16.99 13.37
CA GLY A 556 -48.94 -17.85 14.50
C GLY A 556 -47.54 -17.63 15.07
N ASN A 557 -47.09 -16.37 15.15
CA ASN A 557 -45.74 -15.91 15.52
C ASN A 557 -44.64 -16.16 14.47
N GLU A 558 -44.95 -16.78 13.34
CA GLU A 558 -44.01 -16.92 12.22
C GLU A 558 -44.13 -15.73 11.27
N LEU A 559 -43.02 -15.01 11.10
CA LEU A 559 -42.95 -13.86 10.21
C LEU A 559 -42.63 -14.30 8.77
N LYS A 560 -43.50 -13.98 7.82
CA LYS A 560 -43.24 -14.18 6.39
C LYS A 560 -42.54 -12.95 5.82
N ILE A 561 -41.37 -13.18 5.26
CA ILE A 561 -40.54 -12.14 4.65
C ILE A 561 -40.14 -12.53 3.23
N LYS A 562 -39.87 -11.53 2.40
CA LYS A 562 -39.31 -11.71 1.06
C LYS A 562 -38.03 -10.92 0.89
N TYR A 563 -37.04 -11.55 0.27
CA TYR A 563 -35.73 -10.94 0.01
C TYR A 563 -35.64 -10.43 -1.42
N PHE A 564 -35.24 -9.17 -1.57
CA PHE A 564 -34.84 -8.59 -2.83
C PHE A 564 -33.35 -8.26 -2.77
N GLU A 565 -32.58 -8.82 -3.69
CA GLU A 565 -31.16 -8.50 -3.82
C GLU A 565 -31.00 -7.14 -4.51
N ASP A 566 -30.35 -6.19 -3.86
CA ASP A 566 -30.02 -4.88 -4.42
C ASP A 566 -28.60 -4.87 -5.00
N MET A 567 -27.70 -5.65 -4.41
CA MET A 567 -26.33 -5.87 -4.85
C MET A 567 -25.90 -7.29 -4.53
N ALA A 568 -25.33 -7.98 -5.52
CA ALA A 568 -24.81 -9.33 -5.36
C ALA A 568 -23.60 -9.36 -4.40
N PRO A 569 -23.49 -10.40 -3.55
CA PRO A 569 -22.33 -10.59 -2.69
C PRO A 569 -21.04 -10.82 -3.50
N ASN A 570 -19.90 -10.60 -2.85
CA ASN A 570 -18.57 -10.87 -3.41
C ASN A 570 -18.40 -12.39 -3.59
N THR A 571 -18.23 -12.82 -4.84
CA THR A 571 -18.07 -14.24 -5.17
C THR A 571 -16.60 -14.67 -5.23
N VAL A 572 -15.68 -13.72 -5.39
CA VAL A 572 -14.24 -14.00 -5.52
C VAL A 572 -13.59 -14.02 -4.15
N HIS A 573 -13.00 -15.15 -3.78
CA HIS A 573 -12.32 -15.33 -2.50
C HIS A 573 -10.93 -14.66 -2.50
N MET A 574 -10.54 -14.00 -1.40
CA MET A 574 -9.25 -13.30 -1.26
C MET A 574 -8.02 -14.19 -1.55
N ALA A 575 -8.13 -15.51 -1.35
CA ALA A 575 -7.08 -16.47 -1.73
C ALA A 575 -6.68 -16.40 -3.22
N TRP A 576 -7.54 -15.87 -4.10
CA TRP A 576 -7.19 -15.63 -5.51
C TRP A 576 -6.10 -14.57 -5.69
N GLN A 577 -5.76 -13.80 -4.66
CA GLN A 577 -4.58 -12.92 -4.67
C GLN A 577 -3.27 -13.68 -4.36
N ILE A 578 -3.31 -14.91 -3.85
CA ILE A 578 -2.08 -15.65 -3.52
C ILE A 578 -1.17 -15.84 -4.76
N PRO A 579 -1.69 -16.19 -5.96
CA PRO A 579 -0.85 -16.30 -7.16
C PRO A 579 -0.11 -15.01 -7.56
N GLN A 580 -0.76 -13.84 -7.49
CA GLN A 580 -0.10 -12.57 -7.79
C GLN A 580 0.96 -12.21 -6.73
N TYR A 581 0.68 -12.45 -5.43
CA TYR A 581 1.70 -12.30 -4.39
C TYR A 581 2.87 -13.26 -4.60
N PHE A 582 2.62 -14.52 -4.93
CA PHE A 582 3.65 -15.51 -5.22
C PHE A 582 4.58 -15.07 -6.35
N LEU A 583 4.02 -14.67 -7.49
CA LEU A 583 4.81 -14.16 -8.61
C LEU A 583 5.61 -12.92 -8.23
N LEU A 584 5.01 -11.99 -7.48
CA LEU A 584 5.67 -10.77 -7.04
C LEU A 584 6.80 -11.03 -6.03
N THR A 585 6.62 -11.98 -5.11
CA THR A 585 7.67 -12.36 -4.15
C THR A 585 8.82 -13.08 -4.84
N CYS A 586 8.54 -14.00 -5.77
CA CYS A 586 9.59 -14.60 -6.61
C CYS A 586 10.34 -13.52 -7.41
N ALA A 587 9.61 -12.53 -7.92
CA ALA A 587 10.18 -11.38 -8.60
C ALA A 587 11.09 -10.58 -7.67
N GLU A 588 10.67 -10.29 -6.44
CA GLU A 588 11.45 -9.59 -5.42
C GLU A 588 12.74 -10.33 -5.07
N VAL A 589 12.70 -11.64 -4.86
CA VAL A 589 13.89 -12.44 -4.53
C VAL A 589 14.92 -12.38 -5.67
N LEU A 590 14.47 -12.53 -6.92
CA LEU A 590 15.35 -12.50 -8.09
C LEU A 590 15.83 -11.09 -8.45
N PHE A 591 15.05 -10.06 -8.14
CA PHE A 591 15.34 -8.67 -8.47
C PHE A 591 16.07 -7.93 -7.36
N SER A 592 15.47 -7.86 -6.17
CA SER A 592 15.90 -7.01 -5.07
C SER A 592 17.12 -7.59 -4.36
N VAL A 593 17.03 -8.85 -3.91
CA VAL A 593 18.14 -9.50 -3.19
C VAL A 593 19.37 -9.60 -4.09
N THR A 594 19.18 -10.10 -5.31
CA THR A 594 20.27 -10.22 -6.30
C THR A 594 20.79 -8.86 -6.75
N GLY A 595 19.91 -7.86 -6.94
CA GLY A 595 20.32 -6.52 -7.37
C GLY A 595 21.14 -5.79 -6.31
N LEU A 596 20.78 -5.93 -5.03
CA LEU A 596 21.60 -5.45 -3.92
C LEU A 596 22.97 -6.16 -3.90
N GLU A 597 23.00 -7.49 -3.96
CA GLU A 597 24.25 -8.26 -3.98
C GLU A 597 25.16 -7.85 -5.15
N PHE A 598 24.60 -7.73 -6.36
CA PHE A 598 25.30 -7.24 -7.55
C PHE A 598 25.90 -5.86 -7.30
N SER A 599 25.10 -4.94 -6.78
CA SER A 599 25.52 -3.56 -6.56
C SER A 599 26.64 -3.47 -5.53
N TYR A 600 26.59 -4.29 -4.47
CA TYR A 600 27.67 -4.40 -3.50
C TYR A 600 28.95 -5.01 -4.10
N SER A 601 28.82 -5.99 -5.00
CA SER A 601 29.97 -6.65 -5.64
C SER A 601 30.68 -5.77 -6.68
N GLN A 602 29.96 -4.82 -7.28
CA GLN A 602 30.50 -3.88 -8.28
C GLN A 602 30.91 -2.53 -7.67
N ALA A 603 30.75 -2.37 -6.35
CA ALA A 603 31.07 -1.14 -5.62
C ALA A 603 32.53 -1.15 -5.12
N PRO A 604 33.26 -0.03 -5.28
CA PRO A 604 34.46 0.23 -4.49
C PRO A 604 34.18 0.14 -2.99
N SER A 605 35.20 -0.25 -2.21
CA SER A 605 35.07 -0.51 -0.76
C SER A 605 34.54 0.72 0.00
N ASN A 606 34.99 1.91 -0.37
CA ASN A 606 34.60 3.20 0.20
C ASN A 606 33.32 3.82 -0.41
N MET A 607 32.76 3.28 -1.50
CA MET A 607 31.61 3.88 -2.21
C MET A 607 30.32 3.06 -2.16
N LYS A 608 30.29 1.95 -1.42
CA LYS A 608 29.08 1.12 -1.22
C LYS A 608 27.87 1.93 -0.74
N ALA A 609 28.09 2.91 0.14
CA ALA A 609 27.03 3.80 0.63
C ALA A 609 26.38 4.65 -0.49
N VAL A 610 27.16 5.07 -1.50
CA VAL A 610 26.66 5.86 -2.64
C VAL A 610 25.70 5.02 -3.49
N LEU A 611 26.05 3.76 -3.76
CA LEU A 611 25.19 2.85 -4.52
C LEU A 611 23.95 2.45 -3.73
N GLN A 612 24.05 2.29 -2.41
CA GLN A 612 22.88 2.04 -1.56
C GLN A 612 21.92 3.24 -1.55
N ALA A 613 22.44 4.46 -1.48
CA ALA A 613 21.62 5.67 -1.62
C ALA A 613 20.96 5.75 -3.00
N GLY A 614 21.70 5.44 -4.07
CA GLY A 614 21.16 5.34 -5.42
C GLY A 614 20.05 4.28 -5.54
N TRP A 615 20.20 3.14 -4.86
CA TRP A 615 19.19 2.07 -4.86
C TRP A 615 17.91 2.52 -4.19
N LEU A 616 17.99 3.12 -2.99
CA LEU A 616 16.82 3.67 -2.28
C LEU A 616 16.14 4.78 -3.11
N LEU A 617 16.91 5.59 -3.82
CA LEU A 617 16.37 6.58 -4.74
C LEU A 617 15.53 5.95 -5.86
N THR A 618 15.90 4.76 -6.37
CA THR A 618 15.07 4.05 -7.36
C THR A 618 13.69 3.69 -6.80
N VAL A 619 13.61 3.34 -5.51
CA VAL A 619 12.33 3.07 -4.83
C VAL A 619 11.48 4.34 -4.75
N ALA A 620 12.10 5.45 -4.37
CA ALA A 620 11.42 6.75 -4.31
C ALA A 620 10.87 7.17 -5.67
N VAL A 621 11.68 7.05 -6.73
CA VAL A 621 11.25 7.36 -8.11
C VAL A 621 10.14 6.41 -8.56
N GLY A 622 10.19 5.13 -8.20
CA GLY A 622 9.13 4.17 -8.52
C GLY A 622 7.79 4.59 -7.95
N ASN A 623 7.77 5.01 -6.69
CA ASN A 623 6.57 5.55 -6.05
C ASN A 623 6.10 6.87 -6.69
N ILE A 624 7.01 7.74 -7.13
CA ILE A 624 6.65 8.94 -7.90
C ILE A 624 5.98 8.59 -9.23
N ILE A 625 6.42 7.53 -9.91
CA ILE A 625 5.76 7.07 -11.14
C ILE A 625 4.32 6.66 -10.86
N VAL A 626 4.05 5.97 -9.75
CA VAL A 626 2.67 5.63 -9.37
C VAL A 626 1.82 6.88 -9.14
N ILE A 627 2.36 7.91 -8.50
CA ILE A 627 1.66 9.19 -8.31
C ILE A 627 1.30 9.83 -9.65
N ILE A 628 2.24 9.85 -10.61
CA ILE A 628 2.01 10.38 -11.95
C ILE A 628 0.93 9.58 -12.67
N VAL A 629 1.00 8.25 -12.64
CA VAL A 629 -0.02 7.40 -13.26
C VAL A 629 -1.37 7.62 -12.59
N ALA A 630 -1.47 7.62 -11.25
CA ALA A 630 -2.72 7.84 -10.53
C ALA A 630 -3.32 9.24 -10.78
N GLY A 631 -2.48 10.27 -10.96
CA GLY A 631 -2.92 11.64 -11.21
C GLY A 631 -3.29 11.95 -12.66
N VAL A 632 -2.63 11.30 -13.64
CA VAL A 632 -2.86 11.53 -15.08
C VAL A 632 -3.85 10.54 -15.68
N SER A 633 -3.94 9.34 -15.11
CA SER A 633 -4.81 8.28 -15.61
C SER A 633 -6.28 8.63 -15.40
N THR A 634 -6.99 8.87 -16.50
CA THR A 634 -8.46 8.90 -16.53
C THR A 634 -9.06 7.50 -16.62
N ILE A 635 -8.24 6.44 -16.47
CA ILE A 635 -8.69 5.05 -16.52
C ILE A 635 -9.56 4.78 -15.30
N LYS A 636 -10.87 4.69 -15.52
CA LYS A 636 -11.84 4.36 -14.47
C LYS A 636 -11.80 2.90 -14.04
N GLN A 637 -11.21 2.03 -14.87
CA GLN A 637 -11.24 0.59 -14.69
C GLN A 637 -9.93 0.08 -14.08
N GLN A 638 -10.00 -0.47 -12.87
CA GLN A 638 -8.82 -0.92 -12.13
C GLN A 638 -8.05 -2.05 -12.83
N TRP A 639 -8.74 -2.96 -13.54
CA TRP A 639 -8.06 -4.02 -14.30
C TRP A 639 -7.18 -3.45 -15.42
N ALA A 640 -7.60 -2.36 -16.05
CA ALA A 640 -6.86 -1.72 -17.13
C ALA A 640 -5.61 -0.99 -16.60
N GLU A 641 -5.68 -0.44 -15.38
CA GLU A 641 -4.51 0.09 -14.67
C GLU A 641 -3.49 -1.02 -14.39
N TYR A 642 -3.93 -2.21 -13.94
CA TYR A 642 -3.01 -3.34 -13.75
C TYR A 642 -2.35 -3.80 -15.06
N VAL A 643 -3.11 -3.85 -16.16
CA VAL A 643 -2.54 -4.16 -17.49
C VAL A 643 -1.53 -3.11 -17.94
N LEU A 644 -1.80 -1.82 -17.69
CA LEU A 644 -0.85 -0.74 -17.98
C LEU A 644 0.47 -0.94 -17.23
N PHE A 645 0.42 -1.19 -15.92
CA PHE A 645 1.63 -1.46 -15.12
C PHE A 645 2.37 -2.72 -15.56
N ALA A 646 1.65 -3.79 -15.91
CA ALA A 646 2.25 -5.00 -16.48
C ALA A 646 3.00 -4.71 -17.78
N ALA A 647 2.38 -3.96 -18.69
CA ALA A 647 2.97 -3.60 -19.98
C ALA A 647 4.18 -2.67 -19.81
N LEU A 648 4.10 -1.65 -18.95
CA LEU A 648 5.22 -0.75 -18.68
C LEU A 648 6.42 -1.52 -18.10
N LEU A 649 6.20 -2.40 -17.12
CA LEU A 649 7.27 -3.22 -16.55
C LEU A 649 7.85 -4.20 -17.58
N LEU A 650 7.04 -4.74 -18.49
CA LEU A 650 7.54 -5.61 -19.56
C LEU A 650 8.44 -4.85 -20.55
N VAL A 651 8.05 -3.63 -20.95
CA VAL A 651 8.88 -2.77 -21.81
C VAL A 651 10.21 -2.46 -21.11
N VAL A 652 10.16 -2.11 -19.82
CA VAL A 652 11.35 -1.86 -19.00
C VAL A 652 12.21 -3.10 -18.87
N CYS A 653 11.61 -4.28 -18.70
CA CYS A 653 12.31 -5.55 -18.66
C CYS A 653 13.12 -5.79 -19.94
N ILE A 654 12.55 -5.49 -21.11
CA ILE A 654 13.24 -5.61 -22.40
C ILE A 654 14.40 -4.60 -22.48
N ILE A 655 14.16 -3.35 -22.11
CA ILE A 655 15.21 -2.30 -22.09
C ILE A 655 16.36 -2.71 -21.15
N PHE A 656 16.04 -3.17 -19.94
CA PHE A 656 17.02 -3.60 -18.97
C PHE A 656 17.80 -4.83 -19.45
N ALA A 657 17.15 -5.79 -20.12
CA ALA A 657 17.82 -6.95 -20.73
C ALA A 657 18.84 -6.52 -21.79
N ILE A 658 18.48 -5.55 -22.64
CA ILE A 658 19.38 -4.98 -23.65
C ILE A 658 20.56 -4.29 -22.94
N MET A 659 20.30 -3.41 -21.96
CA MET A 659 21.36 -2.72 -21.20
C MET A 659 22.30 -3.71 -20.49
N ALA A 660 21.74 -4.76 -19.88
CA ALA A 660 22.49 -5.80 -19.20
C ALA A 660 23.40 -6.60 -20.15
N SER A 661 22.99 -6.79 -21.41
CA SER A 661 23.81 -7.51 -22.40
C SER A 661 25.10 -6.76 -22.78
N PHE A 662 25.10 -5.44 -22.66
CA PHE A 662 26.26 -4.59 -22.91
C PHE A 662 27.09 -4.29 -21.64
N TYR A 663 26.67 -4.80 -20.48
CA TYR A 663 27.37 -4.53 -19.23
C TYR A 663 28.58 -5.44 -19.04
N THR A 664 29.73 -4.82 -18.79
CA THR A 664 30.97 -5.52 -18.45
C THR A 664 31.15 -5.54 -16.93
N TYR A 665 31.20 -6.73 -16.34
CA TYR A 665 31.50 -6.92 -14.92
C TYR A 665 32.93 -6.47 -14.62
N ILE A 666 33.10 -5.73 -13.53
CA ILE A 666 34.38 -5.22 -13.05
C ILE A 666 34.59 -5.77 -11.65
N ASP A 667 35.79 -6.25 -11.33
CA ASP A 667 36.18 -6.56 -9.95
C ASP A 667 36.78 -5.31 -9.29
N PRO A 668 36.11 -4.69 -8.30
CA PRO A 668 36.65 -3.54 -7.59
C PRO A 668 37.96 -3.82 -6.88
N ASN A 669 38.16 -5.04 -6.36
CA ASN A 669 39.34 -5.39 -5.58
C ASN A 669 40.59 -5.44 -6.45
N GLU A 670 40.46 -5.91 -7.70
CA GLU A 670 41.57 -5.93 -8.65
C GLU A 670 42.01 -4.50 -9.01
N ILE A 671 41.06 -3.60 -9.26
CA ILE A 671 41.36 -2.20 -9.57
C ILE A 671 41.97 -1.48 -8.36
N GLU A 672 41.41 -1.68 -7.17
CA GLU A 672 41.96 -1.09 -5.94
C GLU A 672 43.38 -1.61 -5.66
N ALA A 673 43.63 -2.91 -5.88
CA ALA A 673 44.96 -3.49 -5.74
C ALA A 673 45.97 -2.95 -6.76
N GLN A 674 45.55 -2.62 -7.99
CA GLN A 674 46.41 -1.97 -8.98
C GLN A 674 46.85 -0.59 -8.52
N PHE A 675 45.91 0.28 -8.11
CA PHE A 675 46.26 1.61 -7.60
C PHE A 675 47.13 1.55 -6.34
N SER A 676 46.85 0.63 -5.41
CA SER A 676 47.71 0.45 -4.22
C SER A 676 49.10 -0.07 -4.54
N LYS A 677 49.31 -0.74 -5.68
CA LYS A 677 50.66 -1.11 -6.15
C LYS A 677 51.36 0.09 -6.79
N GLU A 678 50.66 0.85 -7.62
CA GLU A 678 51.19 2.07 -8.25
C GLU A 678 51.63 3.10 -7.19
N GLU A 679 50.80 3.37 -6.18
CA GLU A 679 51.13 4.26 -5.05
C GLU A 679 52.41 3.78 -4.32
N LYS A 680 52.53 2.47 -4.05
CA LYS A 680 53.73 1.91 -3.40
C LYS A 680 54.99 1.98 -4.27
N GLU A 681 54.85 1.95 -5.58
CA GLU A 681 55.98 2.10 -6.51
C GLU A 681 56.40 3.56 -6.66
N GLU A 682 55.45 4.51 -6.63
CA GLU A 682 55.73 5.95 -6.58
C GLU A 682 56.40 6.33 -5.25
N ASP A 683 55.88 5.88 -4.11
CA ASP A 683 56.47 6.13 -2.79
C ASP A 683 57.92 5.61 -2.70
N LYS A 684 58.19 4.42 -3.28
CA LYS A 684 59.55 3.87 -3.36
C LYS A 684 60.48 4.72 -4.23
N LYS A 685 59.98 5.25 -5.35
CA LYS A 685 60.78 6.14 -6.22
C LYS A 685 61.08 7.47 -5.56
N ASP A 686 60.13 8.03 -4.81
CA ASP A 686 60.32 9.27 -4.07
C ASP A 686 61.28 9.08 -2.88
N GLN A 687 61.22 7.94 -2.20
CA GLN A 687 62.20 7.59 -1.16
C GLN A 687 63.61 7.40 -1.75
N ASP A 688 63.77 6.63 -2.81
CA ASP A 688 65.06 6.45 -3.51
C ASP A 688 65.60 7.79 -4.08
N GLY A 689 64.70 8.68 -4.50
CA GLY A 689 65.03 10.02 -4.98
C GLY A 689 65.52 10.95 -3.88
N ASN A 690 64.85 10.95 -2.72
CA ASN A 690 65.25 11.72 -1.55
C ASN A 690 66.55 11.20 -0.92
N GLU A 691 66.77 9.88 -0.87
CA GLU A 691 68.03 9.31 -0.40
C GLU A 691 69.21 9.69 -1.31
N LYS A 692 69.03 9.66 -2.63
CA LYS A 692 70.04 10.13 -3.59
C LYS A 692 70.27 11.63 -3.53
N GLY A 693 69.24 12.42 -3.26
CA GLY A 693 69.35 13.87 -3.02
C GLY A 693 70.12 14.19 -1.75
N ALA A 694 69.84 13.47 -0.66
CA ALA A 694 70.54 13.62 0.62
C ALA A 694 72.01 13.17 0.54
N GLU A 695 72.34 12.11 -0.22
CA GLU A 695 73.73 11.71 -0.49
C GLU A 695 74.48 12.69 -1.39
N ALA A 696 73.80 13.41 -2.28
CA ALA A 696 74.40 14.44 -3.12
C ALA A 696 74.71 15.73 -2.32
N ASP A 697 73.80 16.16 -1.45
CA ASP A 697 73.99 17.31 -0.56
C ASP A 697 75.02 17.04 0.54
N SER A 698 75.25 15.78 0.95
CA SER A 698 76.32 15.44 1.89
C SER A 698 77.72 15.35 1.25
N ARG A 699 77.81 15.45 -0.08
CA ARG A 699 79.07 15.38 -0.86
C ARG A 699 79.47 16.72 -1.49
N MET A 700 78.63 17.76 -1.37
CA MET A 700 79.00 19.17 -1.53
C MET A 700 79.43 19.75 -0.19
#